data_AF-A0A5J5CVV8-F1
#
_entry.id   AF-A0A5J5CVV8-F1
#
_cell.length_a   1.000
_cell.length_b   1.000
_cell.length_c   1.000
_cell.angle_alpha   90.00
_cell.angle_beta   90.00
_cell.angle_gamma   90.00
#
_symmetry.space_group_name_H-M   'P 1'
#
loop_
_entity.id
_entity.type
_entity.pdbx_description
1 polymer ?
#
loop_
_entity_poly.entity_id
_entity_poly.type
_entity_poly.pdbx_seq_one_letter_code
_entity_poly.pdbx_strand_id
1 'polypeptide(L)'
;MQPPPRKVRVTQELKHTHAEQMSRLHIKHQTECDLLEDLRTFSQKRAAVERDYAQALQKLANQYLKREWPDSLTEEQTDHRNMYCVWRAYLEGTVQVTQSRISACDNYKVQVADPAKMGRLQKEQQLRKCIEQLTVVQAELQESVKELTKSRKKYQEAETMAQAVREKAELDAKSKLSLFQSRSSLQRASVKLKAKRSECNSKATHARNDYLLMLAAANAHQQRYYDTDLMDCIKILDGKIYEQVKDYLVSLCQTELETYQAVHNTFNQLLNCSNGVLQEFHQQHFVQKNLMFQQAPDFLYQPSDSDTVMQLQKESGTSEEHSLDKEARKWASRVAREYKSIIHTQRALENYGTQESSEQNSELETKMEVARQSLRRAETVKVKAEARLDLLRQAGVAVETWLKSAMNQVMEELENERWNNLSTHDPSLSGTADLEREDEEEMEDSGEVLDDSSSSPSSTLKNYPLTCKVLYSYKASQPDELTIEEQEILEVIDDGDMEDWVKARNRSGLVGYVPEKYLQLPSSNSLLSMLQALAALDARSHSSSNSTEPETELPTVSVNGDSSVSFAKALYDYAGQTDDELSFPEGAIIRILSRETHEDDGFWEGEFNGVVGVFPAVLVEDLAGASENGDGQRDVSAQASPSPLAQCDQSPRSPFQQGPLHSSPLQTPTMSSPLSSPCSATASPIGRPPSYHNGHHRPPPAPHKSPFQSKVRAAPPPPKQHPRGQVKRREEVEITLV
;
A
#
# COMPACT_ATOMS: atom_id res chain seq x y z
N MET A 1 39.66 -78.64 -9.19
CA MET A 1 40.57 -78.30 -8.07
C MET A 1 41.00 -76.84 -8.21
N GLN A 2 40.50 -75.93 -7.37
CA GLN A 2 41.25 -74.68 -7.16
C GLN A 2 42.53 -75.02 -6.37
N PRO A 3 43.67 -74.34 -6.59
CA PRO A 3 44.78 -74.43 -5.66
C PRO A 3 44.32 -73.89 -4.29
N PRO A 4 44.76 -74.49 -3.17
CA PRO A 4 44.42 -73.96 -1.85
C PRO A 4 44.89 -72.50 -1.74
N PRO A 5 44.14 -71.61 -1.07
CA PRO A 5 44.48 -70.20 -0.98
C PRO A 5 45.91 -70.06 -0.44
N ARG A 6 46.76 -69.35 -1.19
CA ARG A 6 48.15 -69.11 -0.81
C ARG A 6 48.14 -68.43 0.55
N LYS A 7 48.60 -69.14 1.59
CA LYS A 7 48.76 -68.57 2.94
C LYS A 7 49.72 -67.39 2.84
N VAL A 8 49.17 -66.18 2.82
CA VAL A 8 49.94 -64.95 2.75
C VAL A 8 50.81 -64.88 4.00
N ARG A 9 52.01 -64.32 3.88
CA ARG A 9 52.86 -64.15 5.06
C ARG A 9 52.31 -62.97 5.87
N VAL A 10 52.23 -63.12 7.20
CA VAL A 10 51.78 -62.06 8.12
C VAL A 10 52.54 -60.74 7.90
N THR A 11 53.83 -60.81 7.53
CA THR A 11 54.66 -59.65 7.17
C THR A 11 54.27 -58.97 5.85
N GLN A 12 53.56 -59.65 4.95
CA GLN A 12 52.99 -59.06 3.73
C GLN A 12 51.60 -58.48 4.00
N GLU A 13 50.78 -59.15 4.80
CA GLU A 13 49.47 -58.66 5.25
C GLU A 13 49.63 -57.33 6.01
N LEU A 14 50.54 -57.29 7.00
CA LEU A 14 50.90 -56.07 7.74
C LEU A 14 51.37 -54.94 6.83
N LYS A 15 52.25 -55.23 5.86
CA LYS A 15 52.73 -54.24 4.88
C LYS A 15 51.61 -53.68 3.99
N HIS A 16 50.63 -54.52 3.62
CA HIS A 16 49.46 -54.08 2.87
C HIS A 16 48.55 -53.18 3.73
N THR A 17 48.27 -53.55 4.97
CA THR A 17 47.54 -52.70 5.94
C THR A 17 48.23 -51.36 6.16
N HIS A 18 49.55 -51.35 6.32
CA HIS A 18 50.35 -50.14 6.51
C HIS A 18 50.29 -49.19 5.29
N ALA A 19 50.33 -49.74 4.07
CA ALA A 19 50.18 -48.96 2.84
C ALA A 19 48.75 -48.41 2.67
N GLU A 20 47.72 -49.20 3.03
CA GLU A 20 46.32 -48.74 3.03
C GLU A 20 46.10 -47.63 4.07
N GLN A 21 46.67 -47.74 5.28
CA GLN A 21 46.66 -46.67 6.29
C GLN A 21 47.28 -45.38 5.74
N MET A 22 48.43 -45.47 5.05
CA MET A 22 49.07 -44.32 4.41
C MET A 22 48.17 -43.68 3.34
N SER A 23 47.53 -44.50 2.50
CA SER A 23 46.55 -44.07 1.48
C SER A 23 45.36 -43.32 2.09
N ARG A 24 44.77 -43.84 3.18
CA ARG A 24 43.65 -43.21 3.89
C ARG A 24 44.02 -41.87 4.51
N LEU A 25 45.24 -41.71 5.01
CA LEU A 25 45.74 -40.42 5.52
C LEU A 25 45.97 -39.39 4.41
N HIS A 26 46.47 -39.81 3.24
CA HIS A 26 46.53 -38.95 2.06
C HIS A 26 45.13 -38.51 1.57
N ILE A 27 44.13 -39.40 1.60
CA ILE A 27 42.74 -39.06 1.25
C ILE A 27 42.16 -38.05 2.25
N LYS A 28 42.30 -38.29 3.56
CA LYS A 28 41.86 -37.34 4.61
C LYS A 28 42.50 -35.97 4.41
N HIS A 29 43.82 -35.91 4.21
CA HIS A 29 44.53 -34.67 3.91
C HIS A 29 43.95 -33.94 2.70
N GLN A 30 43.73 -34.66 1.58
CA GLN A 30 43.19 -34.06 0.36
C GLN A 30 41.81 -33.45 0.63
N THR A 31 40.88 -34.19 1.25
CA THR A 31 39.53 -33.69 1.55
C THR A 31 39.51 -32.46 2.47
N GLU A 32 40.49 -32.31 3.36
CA GLU A 32 40.63 -31.13 4.22
C GLU A 32 41.26 -29.94 3.47
N CYS A 33 42.18 -30.21 2.54
CA CYS A 33 42.75 -29.21 1.65
C CYS A 33 41.75 -28.69 0.60
N ASP A 34 40.84 -29.56 0.15
CA ASP A 34 39.73 -29.22 -0.76
C ASP A 34 38.72 -28.31 -0.03
N LEU A 35 38.28 -28.69 1.18
CA LEU A 35 37.39 -27.87 2.02
C LEU A 35 37.96 -26.45 2.28
N LEU A 36 39.28 -26.33 2.48
CA LEU A 36 39.93 -25.04 2.64
C LEU A 36 39.95 -24.20 1.35
N GLU A 37 40.04 -24.83 0.18
CA GLU A 37 39.93 -24.14 -1.11
C GLU A 37 38.47 -23.78 -1.44
N ASP A 38 37.49 -24.59 -1.07
CA ASP A 38 36.07 -24.27 -1.17
C ASP A 38 35.72 -23.06 -0.28
N LEU A 39 36.11 -23.06 1.00
CA LEU A 39 35.94 -21.91 1.90
C LEU A 39 36.61 -20.65 1.34
N ARG A 40 37.83 -20.78 0.79
CA ARG A 40 38.56 -19.68 0.16
C ARG A 40 37.83 -19.13 -1.07
N THR A 41 37.45 -19.99 -2.01
CA THR A 41 36.86 -19.58 -3.29
C THR A 41 35.41 -19.13 -3.14
N PHE A 42 34.64 -19.72 -2.22
CA PHE A 42 33.32 -19.22 -1.83
C PHE A 42 33.42 -17.79 -1.27
N SER A 43 34.31 -17.56 -0.31
CA SER A 43 34.48 -16.24 0.31
C SER A 43 34.91 -15.17 -0.71
N GLN A 44 35.80 -15.51 -1.66
CA GLN A 44 36.17 -14.62 -2.75
C GLN A 44 35.02 -14.34 -3.72
N LYS A 45 34.16 -15.33 -4.02
CA LYS A 45 32.96 -15.14 -4.86
C LYS A 45 31.88 -14.31 -4.15
N ARG A 46 31.60 -14.57 -2.86
CA ARG A 46 30.69 -13.79 -2.01
C ARG A 46 31.12 -12.32 -1.99
N ALA A 47 32.40 -12.06 -1.73
CA ALA A 47 32.99 -10.73 -1.75
C ALA A 47 33.01 -10.04 -3.13
N ALA A 48 32.95 -10.78 -4.23
CA ALA A 48 32.81 -10.20 -5.56
C ALA A 48 31.36 -9.74 -5.80
N VAL A 49 30.38 -10.64 -5.60
CA VAL A 49 28.95 -10.35 -5.77
C VAL A 49 28.49 -9.19 -4.88
N GLU A 50 28.93 -9.16 -3.62
CA GLU A 50 28.58 -8.10 -2.67
C GLU A 50 29.16 -6.75 -3.09
N ARG A 51 30.40 -6.73 -3.63
CA ARG A 51 31.04 -5.51 -4.16
C ARG A 51 30.34 -5.00 -5.42
N ASP A 52 29.95 -5.88 -6.33
CA ASP A 52 29.26 -5.51 -7.57
C ASP A 52 27.88 -4.91 -7.27
N TYR A 53 27.13 -5.53 -6.35
CA TYR A 53 25.85 -5.02 -5.84
C TYR A 53 26.00 -3.66 -5.15
N ALA A 54 26.94 -3.54 -4.22
CA ALA A 54 27.18 -2.28 -3.50
C ALA A 54 27.62 -1.16 -4.45
N GLN A 55 28.51 -1.44 -5.43
CA GLN A 55 28.90 -0.45 -6.43
C GLN A 55 27.74 -0.05 -7.37
N ALA A 56 26.82 -0.96 -7.70
CA ALA A 56 25.65 -0.63 -8.52
C ALA A 56 24.73 0.34 -7.79
N LEU A 57 24.41 0.06 -6.52
CA LEU A 57 23.63 0.96 -5.66
C LEU A 57 24.35 2.29 -5.41
N GLN A 58 25.66 2.27 -5.18
CA GLN A 58 26.46 3.49 -4.93
C GLN A 58 26.48 4.39 -6.16
N LYS A 59 26.55 3.82 -7.38
CA LYS A 59 26.43 4.57 -8.64
C LYS A 59 25.04 5.17 -8.82
N LEU A 60 23.98 4.41 -8.48
CA LEU A 60 22.60 4.89 -8.53
C LEU A 60 22.36 6.06 -7.59
N ALA A 61 22.71 5.95 -6.30
CA ALA A 61 22.53 7.04 -5.34
C ALA A 61 23.33 8.31 -5.74
N ASN A 62 24.58 8.14 -6.15
CA ASN A 62 25.42 9.24 -6.64
C ASN A 62 24.96 9.86 -7.97
N GLN A 63 24.03 9.23 -8.71
CA GLN A 63 23.40 9.85 -9.88
C GLN A 63 22.37 10.91 -9.46
N TYR A 64 21.64 10.68 -8.37
CA TYR A 64 20.61 11.60 -7.87
C TYR A 64 21.17 12.66 -6.92
N LEU A 65 22.23 12.36 -6.16
CA LEU A 65 22.92 13.35 -5.31
C LEU A 65 23.58 14.50 -6.11
N LYS A 66 23.90 14.27 -7.39
CA LYS A 66 24.43 15.30 -8.30
C LYS A 66 23.37 16.25 -8.86
N ARG A 67 22.10 16.09 -8.48
CA ARG A 67 21.02 17.00 -8.89
C ARG A 67 20.91 18.11 -7.86
N GLU A 68 20.78 19.34 -8.35
CA GLU A 68 20.41 20.49 -7.52
C GLU A 68 18.92 20.43 -7.19
N TRP A 69 18.54 20.95 -6.02
CA TRP A 69 17.17 20.98 -5.50
C TRP A 69 16.82 22.39 -5.01
N PRO A 70 15.55 22.85 -5.09
CA PRO A 70 15.19 24.27 -4.89
C PRO A 70 15.49 24.84 -3.50
N ASP A 71 15.57 23.96 -2.49
CA ASP A 71 15.93 24.25 -1.11
C ASP A 71 17.22 23.49 -0.72
N SER A 72 18.28 23.64 -1.51
CA SER A 72 19.63 23.28 -1.05
C SER A 72 20.11 24.31 -0.02
N LEU A 73 19.52 24.25 1.18
CA LEU A 73 19.91 25.07 2.34
C LEU A 73 21.41 25.00 2.60
N THR A 74 21.97 26.11 3.09
CA THR A 74 23.35 26.19 3.58
C THR A 74 23.61 25.16 4.67
N GLU A 75 24.83 24.65 4.73
CA GLU A 75 25.22 23.32 5.27
C GLU A 75 24.90 23.03 6.76
N GLU A 76 24.35 23.98 7.52
CA GLU A 76 24.34 23.93 8.99
C GLU A 76 23.11 23.28 9.65
N GLN A 77 21.99 23.07 8.97
CA GLN A 77 20.82 22.35 9.55
C GLN A 77 20.12 21.40 8.57
N THR A 78 20.16 20.10 8.89
CA THR A 78 19.32 19.07 8.28
C THR A 78 17.92 19.10 8.88
N ASP A 79 17.09 20.02 8.42
CA ASP A 79 15.68 20.09 8.83
C ASP A 79 14.88 18.93 8.21
N HIS A 80 14.58 17.91 9.01
CA HIS A 80 13.83 16.73 8.60
C HIS A 80 12.35 17.01 8.26
N ARG A 81 11.85 18.24 8.51
CA ARG A 81 10.55 18.69 7.99
C ARG A 81 10.60 18.95 6.48
N ASN A 82 11.79 19.21 5.92
CA ASN A 82 11.99 19.45 4.50
C ASN A 82 12.18 18.13 3.72
N MET A 83 11.27 17.84 2.78
CA MET A 83 11.31 16.63 1.95
C MET A 83 12.57 16.53 1.08
N TYR A 84 13.17 17.65 0.67
CA TYR A 84 14.42 17.64 -0.10
C TYR A 84 15.62 17.28 0.78
N CYS A 85 15.65 17.72 2.04
CA CYS A 85 16.66 17.33 3.02
C CYS A 85 16.56 15.83 3.37
N VAL A 86 15.34 15.34 3.59
CA VAL A 86 15.06 13.90 3.83
C VAL A 86 15.44 13.04 2.62
N TRP A 87 15.10 13.46 1.40
CA TRP A 87 15.48 12.74 0.17
C TRP A 87 17.01 12.71 -0.04
N ARG A 88 17.71 13.83 0.22
CA ARG A 88 19.18 13.87 0.21
C ARG A 88 19.75 12.90 1.25
N ALA A 89 19.27 12.94 2.49
CA ALA A 89 19.71 12.04 3.55
C ALA A 89 19.48 10.56 3.21
N TYR A 90 18.36 10.22 2.57
CA TYR A 90 18.07 8.84 2.13
C TYR A 90 19.10 8.34 1.09
N LEU A 91 19.48 9.19 0.14
CA LEU A 91 20.51 8.88 -0.84
C LEU A 91 21.91 8.79 -0.19
N GLU A 92 22.23 9.67 0.75
CA GLU A 92 23.49 9.66 1.50
C GLU A 92 23.62 8.42 2.40
N GLY A 93 22.57 8.04 3.12
CA GLY A 93 22.52 6.80 3.88
C GLY A 93 22.58 5.54 3.00
N THR A 94 22.04 5.60 1.78
CA THR A 94 22.26 4.55 0.76
C THR A 94 23.74 4.46 0.37
N VAL A 95 24.42 5.59 0.16
CA VAL A 95 25.89 5.62 -0.07
C VAL A 95 26.66 5.07 1.15
N GLN A 96 26.27 5.45 2.37
CA GLN A 96 26.87 4.95 3.62
C GLN A 96 26.76 3.41 3.72
N VAL A 97 25.56 2.85 3.51
CA VAL A 97 25.32 1.40 3.55
C VAL A 97 26.11 0.67 2.46
N THR A 98 26.21 1.21 1.25
CA THR A 98 27.05 0.61 0.20
C THR A 98 28.53 0.66 0.54
N GLN A 99 29.00 1.71 1.20
CA GLN A 99 30.38 1.79 1.68
C GLN A 99 30.65 0.76 2.79
N SER A 100 29.72 0.55 3.73
CA SER A 100 29.81 -0.53 4.74
C SER A 100 29.87 -1.92 4.09
N ARG A 101 29.04 -2.19 3.07
CA ARG A 101 29.08 -3.44 2.29
C ARG A 101 30.41 -3.63 1.55
N ILE A 102 30.97 -2.57 0.97
CA ILE A 102 32.31 -2.61 0.34
C ILE A 102 33.39 -2.95 1.37
N SER A 103 33.36 -2.37 2.58
CA SER A 103 34.28 -2.73 3.66
C SER A 103 34.13 -4.20 4.11
N ALA A 104 32.90 -4.70 4.21
CA ALA A 104 32.63 -6.12 4.52
C ALA A 104 33.20 -7.08 3.47
N CYS A 105 33.34 -6.65 2.20
CA CYS A 105 33.99 -7.45 1.16
C CYS A 105 35.47 -7.72 1.44
N ASP A 106 36.15 -6.86 2.20
CA ASP A 106 37.53 -7.07 2.61
C ASP A 106 37.63 -7.94 3.87
N ASN A 107 36.62 -7.94 4.77
CA ASN A 107 36.52 -8.91 5.87
C ASN A 107 36.48 -10.36 5.37
N TYR A 108 35.64 -10.67 4.37
CA TYR A 108 35.60 -12.01 3.73
C TYR A 108 36.96 -12.45 3.17
N LYS A 109 37.78 -11.50 2.71
CA LYS A 109 39.13 -11.78 2.21
C LYS A 109 40.13 -11.99 3.35
N VAL A 110 40.20 -11.04 4.28
CA VAL A 110 41.23 -10.96 5.33
C VAL A 110 41.00 -11.97 6.46
N GLN A 111 39.75 -12.22 6.85
CA GLN A 111 39.42 -13.14 7.95
C GLN A 111 39.25 -14.60 7.49
N VAL A 112 38.92 -14.84 6.22
CA VAL A 112 38.62 -16.19 5.71
C VAL A 112 39.49 -16.59 4.51
N ALA A 113 39.46 -15.87 3.40
CA ALA A 113 40.10 -16.36 2.17
C ALA A 113 41.65 -16.47 2.27
N ASP A 114 42.32 -15.42 2.74
CA ASP A 114 43.78 -15.43 2.88
C ASP A 114 44.25 -16.32 4.06
N PRO A 115 43.56 -16.37 5.21
CA PRO A 115 43.80 -17.38 6.25
C PRO A 115 43.60 -18.82 5.80
N ALA A 116 42.53 -19.17 5.07
CA ALA A 116 42.30 -20.53 4.58
C ALA A 116 43.38 -20.98 3.58
N LYS A 117 43.86 -20.05 2.73
CA LYS A 117 45.03 -20.26 1.85
C LYS A 117 46.29 -20.62 2.66
N MET A 118 46.53 -19.93 3.78
CA MET A 118 47.65 -20.21 4.69
C MET A 118 47.44 -21.54 5.43
N GLY A 119 46.22 -21.83 5.87
CA GLY A 119 45.84 -23.11 6.49
C GLY A 119 46.16 -24.31 5.58
N ARG A 120 45.89 -24.21 4.27
CA ARG A 120 46.22 -25.30 3.34
C ARG A 120 47.73 -25.54 3.23
N LEU A 121 48.53 -24.47 3.17
CA LEU A 121 50.00 -24.57 3.19
C LEU A 121 50.53 -25.16 4.50
N GLN A 122 49.85 -24.91 5.63
CA GLN A 122 50.17 -25.55 6.91
C GLN A 122 49.79 -27.05 6.91
N LYS A 123 48.65 -27.42 6.31
CA LYS A 123 48.24 -28.83 6.16
C LYS A 123 49.22 -29.64 5.31
N GLU A 124 49.81 -29.06 4.25
CA GLU A 124 50.88 -29.72 3.48
C GLU A 124 52.10 -30.07 4.35
N GLN A 125 52.47 -29.19 5.28
CA GLN A 125 53.60 -29.41 6.20
C GLN A 125 53.26 -30.44 7.27
N GLN A 126 52.02 -30.44 7.75
CA GLN A 126 51.48 -31.43 8.70
C GLN A 126 51.44 -32.84 8.10
N LEU A 127 51.03 -32.97 6.82
CA LEU A 127 51.13 -34.22 6.07
C LEU A 127 52.58 -34.73 6.03
N ARG A 128 53.54 -33.91 5.60
CA ARG A 128 54.96 -34.33 5.49
C ARG A 128 55.48 -34.92 6.81
N LYS A 129 55.21 -34.25 7.94
CA LYS A 129 55.58 -34.73 9.29
C LYS A 129 54.86 -36.02 9.69
N CYS A 130 53.56 -36.12 9.43
CA CYS A 130 52.77 -37.33 9.69
C CYS A 130 53.32 -38.54 8.91
N ILE A 131 53.57 -38.39 7.61
CA ILE A 131 54.08 -39.46 6.74
C ILE A 131 55.51 -39.87 7.16
N GLU A 132 56.36 -38.91 7.51
CA GLU A 132 57.73 -39.14 8.00
C GLU A 132 57.73 -39.96 9.29
N GLN A 133 57.02 -39.51 10.33
CA GLN A 133 56.93 -40.23 11.61
C GLN A 133 56.25 -41.59 11.46
N LEU A 134 55.13 -41.67 10.73
CA LEU A 134 54.42 -42.93 10.54
C LEU A 134 55.28 -43.96 9.81
N THR A 135 56.10 -43.54 8.84
CA THR A 135 57.03 -44.44 8.12
C THR A 135 58.05 -45.08 9.07
N VAL A 136 58.58 -44.32 10.04
CA VAL A 136 59.53 -44.85 11.04
C VAL A 136 58.84 -45.89 11.94
N VAL A 137 57.73 -45.52 12.58
CA VAL A 137 56.98 -46.40 13.49
C VAL A 137 56.52 -47.68 12.77
N GLN A 138 56.02 -47.53 11.53
CA GLN A 138 55.60 -48.66 10.71
C GLN A 138 56.76 -49.61 10.36
N ALA A 139 58.00 -49.11 10.23
CA ALA A 139 59.18 -49.94 9.99
C ALA A 139 59.60 -50.70 11.27
N GLU A 140 59.54 -50.07 12.44
CA GLU A 140 59.87 -50.69 13.74
C GLU A 140 58.91 -51.85 14.09
N LEU A 141 57.61 -51.68 13.84
CA LEU A 141 56.63 -52.75 14.00
C LEU A 141 56.83 -53.87 12.97
N GLN A 142 57.16 -53.54 11.71
CA GLN A 142 57.46 -54.54 10.68
C GLN A 142 58.72 -55.37 11.01
N GLU A 143 59.74 -54.76 11.61
CA GLU A 143 60.93 -55.49 12.07
C GLU A 143 60.62 -56.42 13.24
N SER A 144 59.77 -55.97 14.18
CA SER A 144 59.28 -56.79 15.30
C SER A 144 58.53 -58.04 14.81
N VAL A 145 57.63 -57.89 13.82
CA VAL A 145 56.89 -59.02 13.22
C VAL A 145 57.79 -59.89 12.32
N LYS A 146 58.89 -59.36 11.79
CA LYS A 146 59.94 -60.11 11.07
C LYS A 146 60.74 -61.00 12.02
N GLU A 147 61.16 -60.52 13.18
CA GLU A 147 61.83 -61.34 14.21
C GLU A 147 60.86 -62.37 14.84
N LEU A 148 59.57 -62.04 15.02
CA LEU A 148 58.54 -63.01 15.37
C LEU A 148 58.45 -64.15 14.33
N THR A 149 58.41 -63.81 13.04
CA THR A 149 58.32 -64.79 11.94
C THR A 149 59.56 -65.70 11.90
N LYS A 150 60.74 -65.15 12.19
CA LYS A 150 62.02 -65.88 12.30
C LYS A 150 62.05 -66.81 13.52
N SER A 151 61.54 -66.36 14.68
CA SER A 151 61.41 -67.20 15.88
C SER A 151 60.41 -68.35 15.67
N ARG A 152 59.26 -68.05 15.06
CA ARG A 152 58.25 -69.06 14.65
C ARG A 152 58.85 -70.14 13.77
N LYS A 153 59.68 -69.76 12.78
CA LYS A 153 60.35 -70.71 11.89
C LYS A 153 61.29 -71.64 12.67
N LYS A 154 62.15 -71.10 13.55
CA LYS A 154 63.05 -71.90 14.41
C LYS A 154 62.26 -72.92 15.25
N TYR A 155 61.14 -72.50 15.85
CA TYR A 155 60.26 -73.39 16.61
C TYR A 155 59.69 -74.51 15.72
N GLN A 156 59.16 -74.19 14.55
CA GLN A 156 58.61 -75.18 13.62
C GLN A 156 59.66 -76.22 13.16
N GLU A 157 60.88 -75.79 12.87
CA GLU A 157 61.99 -76.68 12.51
C GLU A 157 62.40 -77.57 13.70
N ALA A 158 62.52 -77.01 14.91
CA ALA A 158 62.87 -77.75 16.13
C ALA A 158 61.80 -78.78 16.53
N GLU A 159 60.51 -78.40 16.47
CA GLU A 159 59.39 -79.29 16.81
C GLU A 159 59.23 -80.41 15.77
N THR A 160 59.45 -80.12 14.49
CA THR A 160 59.47 -81.16 13.42
C THR A 160 60.58 -82.18 13.67
N MET A 161 61.78 -81.73 14.03
CA MET A 161 62.88 -82.63 14.41
C MET A 161 62.58 -83.43 15.69
N ALA A 162 61.94 -82.81 16.69
CA ALA A 162 61.53 -83.51 17.90
C ALA A 162 60.47 -84.58 17.59
N GLN A 163 59.45 -84.27 16.81
CA GLN A 163 58.39 -85.20 16.41
C GLN A 163 58.95 -86.42 15.67
N ALA A 164 59.81 -86.23 14.66
CA ALA A 164 60.43 -87.33 13.94
C ALA A 164 61.27 -88.26 14.85
N VAL A 165 61.88 -87.71 15.91
CA VAL A 165 62.61 -88.51 16.91
C VAL A 165 61.65 -89.18 17.92
N ARG A 166 60.50 -88.57 18.25
CA ARG A 166 59.44 -89.22 19.06
C ARG A 166 58.84 -90.42 18.33
N GLU A 167 58.47 -90.25 17.07
CA GLU A 167 57.95 -91.32 16.18
C GLU A 167 58.95 -92.45 16.03
N LYS A 168 60.23 -92.14 15.74
CA LYS A 168 61.28 -93.17 15.66
C LYS A 168 61.46 -93.93 16.98
N ALA A 169 61.39 -93.26 18.13
CA ALA A 169 61.48 -93.90 19.43
C ALA A 169 60.26 -94.77 19.77
N GLU A 170 59.08 -94.46 19.23
CA GLU A 170 57.91 -95.33 19.35
C GLU A 170 57.98 -96.54 18.42
N LEU A 171 58.50 -96.40 17.21
CA LEU A 171 58.73 -97.53 16.30
C LEU A 171 59.79 -98.49 16.87
N ASP A 172 60.88 -97.96 17.44
CA ASP A 172 61.91 -98.72 18.17
C ASP A 172 61.28 -99.52 19.32
N ALA A 173 60.48 -98.87 20.17
CA ALA A 173 59.80 -99.51 21.31
C ALA A 173 58.69 -100.51 20.91
N LYS A 174 58.09 -100.37 19.73
CA LYS A 174 57.09 -101.32 19.18
C LYS A 174 57.75 -102.49 18.43
N SER A 175 59.03 -102.39 18.09
CA SER A 175 59.75 -103.43 17.35
C SER A 175 60.11 -104.63 18.24
N LYS A 176 59.81 -105.85 17.77
CA LYS A 176 60.31 -107.09 18.38
C LYS A 176 61.73 -107.36 17.89
N LEU A 177 62.55 -107.98 18.74
CA LEU A 177 63.96 -108.31 18.51
C LEU A 177 64.27 -108.74 17.07
N SER A 178 65.07 -107.93 16.37
CA SER A 178 65.63 -108.33 15.07
C SER A 178 66.63 -109.47 15.25
N LEU A 179 66.45 -110.56 14.50
CA LEU A 179 67.16 -111.84 14.66
C LEU A 179 68.70 -111.76 14.55
N PHE A 180 69.26 -110.64 14.09
CA PHE A 180 70.70 -110.43 13.90
C PHE A 180 71.31 -109.33 14.78
N GLN A 181 70.60 -108.84 15.81
CA GLN A 181 71.13 -107.81 16.73
C GLN A 181 71.23 -108.31 18.17
N SER A 182 72.39 -108.11 18.80
CA SER A 182 72.60 -108.54 20.19
C SER A 182 71.88 -107.63 21.18
N ARG A 183 71.45 -108.20 22.31
CA ARG A 183 70.81 -107.46 23.41
C ARG A 183 71.61 -106.23 23.85
N SER A 184 72.94 -106.30 23.80
CA SER A 184 73.85 -105.19 24.18
C SER A 184 74.10 -104.16 23.07
N SER A 185 73.80 -104.44 21.79
CA SER A 185 73.74 -103.38 20.75
C SER A 185 72.41 -102.65 20.80
N LEU A 186 71.29 -103.38 20.90
CA LEU A 186 69.93 -102.83 21.05
C LEU A 186 69.81 -101.91 22.27
N GLN A 187 70.31 -102.34 23.44
CA GLN A 187 70.29 -101.51 24.65
C GLN A 187 71.09 -100.19 24.48
N ARG A 188 72.24 -100.22 23.79
CA ARG A 188 73.02 -99.01 23.47
C ARG A 188 72.31 -98.11 22.45
N ALA A 189 71.66 -98.69 21.44
CA ALA A 189 70.87 -97.95 20.46
C ALA A 189 69.68 -97.24 21.14
N SER A 190 68.93 -97.95 21.98
CA SER A 190 67.79 -97.40 22.72
C SER A 190 68.19 -96.29 23.70
N VAL A 191 69.30 -96.45 24.44
CA VAL A 191 69.85 -95.37 25.29
C VAL A 191 70.24 -94.15 24.46
N LYS A 192 70.91 -94.33 23.31
CA LYS A 192 71.29 -93.23 22.41
C LYS A 192 70.06 -92.54 21.80
N LEU A 193 69.00 -93.28 21.49
CA LEU A 193 67.74 -92.76 20.97
C LEU A 193 66.94 -92.01 22.05
N LYS A 194 66.92 -92.51 23.30
CA LYS A 194 66.33 -91.83 24.46
C LYS A 194 67.05 -90.52 24.77
N ALA A 195 68.39 -90.51 24.73
CA ALA A 195 69.20 -89.30 24.89
C ALA A 195 68.87 -88.27 23.79
N LYS A 196 68.86 -88.68 22.50
CA LYS A 196 68.50 -87.80 21.39
C LYS A 196 67.05 -87.29 21.46
N ARG A 197 66.10 -88.10 21.92
CA ARG A 197 64.71 -87.69 22.17
C ARG A 197 64.63 -86.60 23.24
N SER A 198 65.42 -86.73 24.32
CA SER A 198 65.52 -85.71 25.37
C SER A 198 66.12 -84.40 24.83
N GLU A 199 67.22 -84.49 24.08
CA GLU A 199 67.90 -83.36 23.46
C GLU A 199 66.97 -82.58 22.50
N CYS A 200 66.29 -83.29 21.57
CA CYS A 200 65.39 -82.66 20.62
C CYS A 200 64.14 -82.05 21.29
N ASN A 201 63.54 -82.72 22.28
CA ASN A 201 62.42 -82.16 23.06
C ASN A 201 62.84 -80.90 23.85
N SER A 202 64.07 -80.88 24.38
CA SER A 202 64.62 -79.71 25.09
C SER A 202 64.83 -78.54 24.14
N LYS A 203 65.46 -78.77 22.98
CA LYS A 203 65.64 -77.75 21.92
C LYS A 203 64.31 -77.21 21.39
N ALA A 204 63.32 -78.07 21.16
CA ALA A 204 61.99 -77.64 20.74
C ALA A 204 61.24 -76.85 21.83
N THR A 205 61.42 -77.20 23.11
CA THR A 205 60.85 -76.44 24.24
C THR A 205 61.50 -75.07 24.39
N HIS A 206 62.83 -74.95 24.26
CA HIS A 206 63.51 -73.66 24.23
C HIS A 206 63.02 -72.79 23.08
N ALA A 207 63.02 -73.30 21.84
CA ALA A 207 62.55 -72.54 20.68
C ALA A 207 61.06 -72.16 20.76
N ARG A 208 60.22 -72.99 21.41
CA ARG A 208 58.81 -72.70 21.72
C ARG A 208 58.69 -71.54 22.72
N ASN A 209 59.50 -71.53 23.78
CA ASN A 209 59.51 -70.46 24.76
C ASN A 209 59.98 -69.13 24.12
N ASP A 210 61.06 -69.17 23.33
CA ASP A 210 61.55 -68.01 22.57
C ASP A 210 60.50 -67.45 21.60
N TYR A 211 59.71 -68.33 20.98
CA TYR A 211 58.59 -67.93 20.12
C TYR A 211 57.44 -67.30 20.91
N LEU A 212 57.07 -67.84 22.07
CA LEU A 212 56.02 -67.29 22.94
C LEU A 212 56.42 -65.92 23.52
N LEU A 213 57.68 -65.75 23.94
CA LEU A 213 58.20 -64.46 24.40
C LEU A 213 58.21 -63.42 23.29
N MET A 214 58.68 -63.79 22.09
CA MET A 214 58.66 -62.90 20.92
C MET A 214 57.23 -62.56 20.46
N LEU A 215 56.28 -63.49 20.61
CA LEU A 215 54.87 -63.26 20.33
C LEU A 215 54.26 -62.24 21.30
N ALA A 216 54.54 -62.36 22.60
CA ALA A 216 54.11 -61.38 23.60
C ALA A 216 54.68 -59.98 23.31
N ALA A 217 55.98 -59.89 22.99
CA ALA A 217 56.63 -58.62 22.65
C ALA A 217 56.07 -57.98 21.37
N ALA A 218 55.90 -58.76 20.29
CA ALA A 218 55.34 -58.26 19.04
C ALA A 218 53.87 -57.84 19.18
N ASN A 219 53.07 -58.57 19.95
CA ASN A 219 51.68 -58.18 20.25
C ASN A 219 51.63 -56.88 21.07
N ALA A 220 52.50 -56.72 22.08
CA ALA A 220 52.56 -55.50 22.87
C ALA A 220 52.96 -54.26 22.04
N HIS A 221 53.92 -54.42 21.12
CA HIS A 221 54.25 -53.37 20.15
C HIS A 221 53.07 -53.09 19.21
N GLN A 222 52.36 -54.12 18.74
CA GLN A 222 51.18 -53.92 17.90
C GLN A 222 50.06 -53.16 18.63
N GLN A 223 49.80 -53.41 19.92
CA GLN A 223 48.84 -52.61 20.69
C GLN A 223 49.29 -51.15 20.78
N ARG A 224 50.53 -50.89 21.20
CA ARG A 224 51.11 -49.53 21.29
C ARG A 224 50.97 -48.76 19.96
N TYR A 225 51.22 -49.41 18.83
CA TYR A 225 51.06 -48.80 17.50
C TYR A 225 49.63 -48.29 17.27
N TYR A 226 48.60 -49.08 17.58
CA TYR A 226 47.20 -48.68 17.37
C TYR A 226 46.70 -47.71 18.44
N ASP A 227 47.06 -47.92 19.71
CA ASP A 227 46.55 -47.16 20.86
C ASP A 227 47.24 -45.80 21.02
N THR A 228 48.48 -45.66 20.58
CA THR A 228 49.32 -44.47 20.76
C THR A 228 49.89 -43.97 19.43
N ASP A 229 50.81 -44.72 18.83
CA ASP A 229 51.74 -44.12 17.86
C ASP A 229 51.02 -43.71 16.55
N LEU A 230 50.03 -44.48 16.08
CA LEU A 230 49.16 -44.13 14.95
C LEU A 230 48.22 -42.95 15.27
N MET A 231 47.69 -42.89 16.49
CA MET A 231 46.82 -41.79 16.93
C MET A 231 47.60 -40.47 17.02
N ASP A 232 48.85 -40.50 17.44
CA ASP A 232 49.72 -39.31 17.48
C ASP A 232 50.10 -38.85 16.07
N CYS A 233 50.34 -39.77 15.13
CA CYS A 233 50.49 -39.41 13.71
C CYS A 233 49.22 -38.71 13.15
N ILE A 234 48.02 -39.19 13.52
CA ILE A 234 46.76 -38.57 13.11
C ILE A 234 46.61 -37.15 13.71
N LYS A 235 46.90 -36.96 15.00
CA LYS A 235 46.88 -35.62 15.64
C LYS A 235 47.83 -34.63 14.96
N ILE A 236 49.00 -35.10 14.51
CA ILE A 236 49.97 -34.29 13.76
C ILE A 236 49.43 -33.89 12.37
N LEU A 237 48.68 -34.78 11.71
CA LEU A 237 48.00 -34.47 10.46
C LEU A 237 46.81 -33.51 10.65
N ASP A 238 46.04 -33.65 11.74
CA ASP A 238 44.90 -32.80 12.07
C ASP A 238 45.34 -31.35 12.31
N GLY A 239 46.36 -31.17 13.16
CA GLY A 239 46.91 -29.88 13.51
C GLY A 239 45.88 -28.98 14.20
N LYS A 240 45.48 -27.89 13.52
CA LYS A 240 44.48 -26.92 14.00
C LYS A 240 43.24 -26.81 13.09
N ILE A 241 43.02 -27.77 12.18
CA ILE A 241 41.99 -27.66 11.14
C ILE A 241 40.59 -27.40 11.69
N TYR A 242 40.23 -28.05 12.79
CA TYR A 242 38.92 -27.91 13.43
C TYR A 242 38.71 -26.54 14.07
N GLU A 243 39.75 -25.96 14.68
CA GLU A 243 39.70 -24.60 15.22
C GLU A 243 39.59 -23.60 14.06
N GLN A 244 40.47 -23.71 13.06
CA GLN A 244 40.54 -22.83 11.89
C GLN A 244 39.23 -22.79 11.11
N VAL A 245 38.65 -23.94 10.75
CA VAL A 245 37.38 -24.00 10.01
C VAL A 245 36.22 -23.42 10.83
N LYS A 246 36.17 -23.69 12.14
CA LYS A 246 35.17 -23.11 13.04
C LYS A 246 35.32 -21.59 13.14
N ASP A 247 36.54 -21.08 13.28
CA ASP A 247 36.82 -19.63 13.31
C ASP A 247 36.42 -18.97 11.99
N TYR A 248 36.74 -19.57 10.84
CA TYR A 248 36.34 -19.07 9.52
C TYR A 248 34.82 -18.99 9.34
N LEU A 249 34.08 -20.03 9.74
CA LEU A 249 32.61 -20.06 9.67
C LEU A 249 31.99 -19.00 10.58
N VAL A 250 32.54 -18.80 11.79
CA VAL A 250 32.14 -17.70 12.68
C VAL A 250 32.42 -16.33 12.04
N SER A 251 33.58 -16.12 11.42
CA SER A 251 33.90 -14.87 10.71
C SER A 251 32.96 -14.59 9.52
N LEU A 252 32.51 -15.61 8.79
CA LEU A 252 31.49 -15.45 7.75
C LEU A 252 30.18 -14.94 8.36
N CYS A 253 29.64 -15.64 9.35
CA CYS A 253 28.39 -15.25 10.01
C CYS A 253 28.46 -13.86 10.66
N GLN A 254 29.57 -13.54 11.32
CA GLN A 254 29.79 -12.24 11.96
C GLN A 254 29.83 -11.09 10.93
N THR A 255 30.46 -11.30 9.77
CA THR A 255 30.51 -10.28 8.69
C THR A 255 29.12 -9.99 8.13
N GLU A 256 28.25 -11.01 7.99
CA GLU A 256 26.85 -10.82 7.58
C GLU A 256 26.04 -10.06 8.65
N LEU A 257 26.24 -10.39 9.94
CA LEU A 257 25.55 -9.73 11.07
C LEU A 257 25.94 -8.26 11.21
N GLU A 258 27.23 -7.92 11.12
CA GLU A 258 27.72 -6.54 11.13
C GLU A 258 27.17 -5.73 9.94
N THR A 259 27.13 -6.35 8.75
CA THR A 259 26.55 -5.73 7.54
C THR A 259 25.05 -5.49 7.72
N TYR A 260 24.31 -6.45 8.28
CA TYR A 260 22.88 -6.31 8.58
C TYR A 260 22.62 -5.21 9.62
N GLN A 261 23.41 -5.14 10.69
CA GLN A 261 23.27 -4.10 11.72
C GLN A 261 23.52 -2.70 11.16
N ALA A 262 24.55 -2.51 10.31
CA ALA A 262 24.79 -1.24 9.63
C ALA A 262 23.60 -0.83 8.74
N VAL A 263 23.06 -1.76 7.95
CA VAL A 263 21.86 -1.55 7.11
C VAL A 263 20.65 -1.16 7.97
N HIS A 264 20.37 -1.94 9.01
CA HIS A 264 19.22 -1.72 9.90
C HIS A 264 19.29 -0.35 10.59
N ASN A 265 20.43 -0.01 11.19
CA ASN A 265 20.59 1.24 11.93
C ASN A 265 20.41 2.46 11.02
N THR A 266 21.03 2.47 9.83
CA THR A 266 20.90 3.58 8.87
C THR A 266 19.46 3.72 8.37
N PHE A 267 18.80 2.65 7.92
CA PHE A 267 17.43 2.77 7.40
C PHE A 267 16.37 2.99 8.48
N ASN A 268 16.58 2.55 9.72
CA ASN A 268 15.70 2.88 10.85
C ASN A 268 15.81 4.38 11.22
N GLN A 269 17.02 4.95 11.21
CA GLN A 269 17.19 6.40 11.35
C GLN A 269 16.49 7.15 10.20
N LEU A 270 16.69 6.73 8.95
CA LEU A 270 16.05 7.36 7.79
C LEU A 270 14.52 7.26 7.80
N LEU A 271 13.95 6.17 8.32
CA LEU A 271 12.50 6.02 8.50
C LEU A 271 11.96 7.08 9.48
N ASN A 272 12.63 7.28 10.61
CA ASN A 272 12.26 8.32 11.57
C ASN A 272 12.41 9.73 10.97
N CYS A 273 13.47 9.99 10.20
CA CYS A 273 13.62 11.23 9.44
C CYS A 273 12.50 11.43 8.40
N SER A 274 12.06 10.36 7.74
CA SER A 274 11.01 10.42 6.70
C SER A 274 9.62 10.70 7.27
N ASN A 275 9.32 10.16 8.45
CA ASN A 275 8.09 10.46 9.17
C ASN A 275 8.05 11.90 9.73
N GLY A 276 9.17 12.64 9.69
CA GLY A 276 9.27 14.02 10.16
C GLY A 276 8.87 15.09 9.14
N VAL A 277 8.56 14.73 7.89
CA VAL A 277 8.19 15.68 6.81
C VAL A 277 6.82 16.31 7.08
N LEU A 278 6.73 17.63 7.06
CA LEU A 278 5.48 18.37 7.35
C LEU A 278 5.06 19.26 6.18
N GLN A 279 3.83 19.10 5.69
CA GLN A 279 3.27 19.92 4.62
C GLN A 279 3.21 21.41 4.97
N GLU A 280 2.77 21.73 6.18
CA GLU A 280 2.66 23.11 6.67
C GLU A 280 4.01 23.85 6.62
N PHE A 281 5.11 23.15 6.97
CA PHE A 281 6.46 23.71 6.89
C PHE A 281 6.83 24.13 5.46
N HIS A 282 6.48 23.34 4.44
CA HIS A 282 6.70 23.71 3.03
C HIS A 282 5.83 24.90 2.60
N GLN A 283 4.57 24.95 3.04
CA GLN A 283 3.66 26.07 2.74
C GLN A 283 4.16 27.37 3.36
N GLN A 284 4.50 27.35 4.66
CA GLN A 284 5.09 28.50 5.37
C GLN A 284 6.43 28.93 4.75
N HIS A 285 7.33 27.98 4.44
CA HIS A 285 8.62 28.29 3.82
C HIS A 285 8.44 28.92 2.43
N PHE A 286 7.50 28.41 1.62
CA PHE A 286 7.20 28.99 0.31
C PHE A 286 6.67 30.43 0.41
N VAL A 287 5.75 30.71 1.33
CA VAL A 287 5.22 32.06 1.58
C VAL A 287 6.32 33.01 2.10
N GLN A 288 7.15 32.56 3.04
CA GLN A 288 8.26 33.37 3.58
C GLN A 288 9.32 33.70 2.52
N LYS A 289 9.68 32.73 1.68
CA LYS A 289 10.70 32.84 0.61
C LYS A 289 10.26 33.76 -0.53
N ASN A 290 8.94 33.92 -0.75
CA ASN A 290 8.36 34.71 -1.83
C ASN A 290 7.64 35.94 -1.26
N LEU A 291 8.36 37.07 -1.16
CA LEU A 291 7.88 38.32 -0.54
C LEU A 291 6.50 38.81 -1.01
N MET A 292 6.08 38.45 -2.22
CA MET A 292 4.77 38.81 -2.80
C MET A 292 3.56 38.15 -2.12
N PHE A 293 3.77 37.15 -1.25
CA PHE A 293 2.71 36.56 -0.41
C PHE A 293 2.76 37.04 1.05
N GLN A 294 3.64 38.00 1.39
CA GLN A 294 3.61 38.65 2.70
C GLN A 294 2.42 39.61 2.79
N GLN A 295 1.93 39.85 4.00
CA GLN A 295 0.79 40.76 4.24
C GLN A 295 1.10 42.16 3.70
N ALA A 296 0.27 42.62 2.76
CA ALA A 296 0.30 44.00 2.29
C ALA A 296 -0.15 44.97 3.41
N PRO A 297 0.32 46.22 3.43
CA PRO A 297 -0.18 47.22 4.36
C PRO A 297 -1.69 47.42 4.24
N ASP A 298 -2.37 47.62 5.37
CA ASP A 298 -3.81 47.86 5.40
C ASP A 298 -4.19 49.12 4.60
N PHE A 299 -5.37 49.09 3.98
CA PHE A 299 -5.90 50.24 3.23
C PHE A 299 -6.23 51.40 4.17
N LEU A 300 -5.50 52.50 4.04
CA LEU A 300 -5.70 53.69 4.87
C LEU A 300 -6.73 54.65 4.25
N TYR A 301 -7.55 55.27 5.10
CA TYR A 301 -8.44 56.36 4.69
C TYR A 301 -7.64 57.55 4.17
N GLN A 302 -8.08 58.11 3.05
CA GLN A 302 -7.45 59.24 2.36
C GLN A 302 -8.37 60.47 2.48
N PRO A 303 -8.13 61.37 3.46
CA PRO A 303 -8.92 62.59 3.57
C PRO A 303 -8.67 63.51 2.36
N SER A 304 -9.70 64.27 1.97
CA SER A 304 -9.54 65.41 1.08
C SER A 304 -8.79 66.54 1.79
N ASP A 305 -8.10 67.42 1.06
CA ASP A 305 -7.31 68.55 1.61
C ASP A 305 -8.12 69.50 2.53
N SER A 306 -9.45 69.47 2.44
CA SER A 306 -10.38 70.27 3.25
C SER A 306 -11.03 69.50 4.40
N ASP A 307 -10.84 68.18 4.51
CA ASP A 307 -11.46 67.36 5.54
C ASP A 307 -10.54 67.18 6.76
N THR A 308 -11.14 67.16 7.95
CA THR A 308 -10.47 66.94 9.24
C THR A 308 -11.10 65.80 10.03
N VAL A 309 -12.13 65.15 9.46
CA VAL A 309 -12.86 64.04 10.04
C VAL A 309 -12.22 62.72 9.61
N MET A 310 -11.84 61.88 10.56
CA MET A 310 -11.28 60.54 10.32
C MET A 310 -12.05 59.45 11.08
N GLN A 311 -13.25 59.77 11.58
CA GLN A 311 -14.08 58.91 12.42
C GLN A 311 -15.55 59.09 12.04
N LEU A 312 -16.32 58.00 12.12
CA LEU A 312 -17.75 58.01 11.82
C LEU A 312 -18.50 58.92 12.81
N GLN A 313 -19.12 59.99 12.30
CA GLN A 313 -19.84 60.96 13.11
C GLN A 313 -21.34 60.62 13.22
N LYS A 314 -21.92 60.91 14.39
CA LYS A 314 -23.37 60.87 14.60
C LYS A 314 -23.94 62.29 14.54
N GLU A 315 -24.60 62.61 13.43
CA GLU A 315 -25.20 63.93 13.21
C GLU A 315 -26.48 64.11 14.05
N SER A 316 -26.65 65.30 14.63
CA SER A 316 -27.73 65.59 15.58
C SER A 316 -28.98 66.11 14.87
N GLY A 317 -29.66 65.23 14.11
CA GLY A 317 -30.90 65.52 13.40
C GLY A 317 -31.87 64.34 13.42
N THR A 318 -33.17 64.59 13.60
CA THR A 318 -34.18 63.52 13.75
C THR A 318 -34.39 62.67 12.49
N SER A 319 -33.85 63.08 11.33
CA SER A 319 -33.86 62.31 10.09
C SER A 319 -32.58 61.46 9.94
N GLU A 320 -31.40 62.06 10.11
CA GLU A 320 -30.11 61.36 9.94
C GLU A 320 -29.68 60.48 11.14
N GLU A 321 -30.18 60.73 12.36
CA GLU A 321 -29.96 59.80 13.50
C GLU A 321 -30.48 58.39 13.19
N HIS A 322 -31.52 58.29 12.35
CA HIS A 322 -32.05 57.02 11.85
C HIS A 322 -31.20 56.38 10.73
N SER A 323 -30.21 57.08 10.16
CA SER A 323 -29.40 56.58 9.04
C SER A 323 -28.39 55.52 9.51
N LEU A 324 -27.61 55.83 10.54
CA LEU A 324 -26.66 54.87 11.10
C LEU A 324 -27.37 53.68 11.79
N ASP A 325 -28.56 53.89 12.36
CA ASP A 325 -29.40 52.81 12.89
C ASP A 325 -30.08 51.96 11.80
N LYS A 326 -30.27 52.48 10.56
CA LYS A 326 -30.63 51.66 9.39
C LYS A 326 -29.45 50.78 8.96
N GLU A 327 -28.24 51.33 8.83
CA GLU A 327 -27.05 50.56 8.48
C GLU A 327 -26.70 49.52 9.56
N ALA A 328 -26.80 49.86 10.85
CA ALA A 328 -26.61 48.90 11.94
C ALA A 328 -27.61 47.74 11.87
N ARG A 329 -28.87 47.99 11.48
CA ARG A 329 -29.86 46.93 11.24
C ARG A 329 -29.53 46.08 10.01
N LYS A 330 -29.18 46.72 8.89
CA LYS A 330 -28.76 46.06 7.63
C LYS A 330 -27.59 45.11 7.85
N TRP A 331 -26.51 45.58 8.47
CA TRP A 331 -25.33 44.74 8.72
C TRP A 331 -25.57 43.71 9.82
N ALA A 332 -26.36 44.01 10.86
CA ALA A 332 -26.79 43.00 11.84
C ALA A 332 -27.57 41.84 11.18
N SER A 333 -28.51 42.17 10.30
CA SER A 333 -29.24 41.16 9.52
C SER A 333 -28.33 40.40 8.54
N ARG A 334 -27.32 41.04 7.94
CA ARG A 334 -26.34 40.32 7.09
C ARG A 334 -25.52 39.33 7.92
N VAL A 335 -24.92 39.75 9.05
CA VAL A 335 -24.13 38.86 9.93
C VAL A 335 -24.98 37.67 10.41
N ALA A 336 -26.27 37.87 10.70
CA ALA A 336 -27.19 36.79 11.05
C ALA A 336 -27.47 35.83 9.88
N ARG A 337 -27.72 36.34 8.65
CA ARG A 337 -27.87 35.48 7.46
C ARG A 337 -26.60 34.69 7.15
N GLU A 338 -25.43 35.31 7.20
CA GLU A 338 -24.16 34.61 7.00
C GLU A 338 -23.92 33.54 8.07
N TYR A 339 -24.27 33.81 9.33
CA TYR A 339 -24.18 32.81 10.39
C TYR A 339 -25.09 31.59 10.12
N LYS A 340 -26.30 31.81 9.58
CA LYS A 340 -27.18 30.73 9.11
C LYS A 340 -26.57 29.95 7.94
N SER A 341 -26.00 30.65 6.96
CA SER A 341 -25.34 30.07 5.77
C SER A 341 -24.15 29.20 6.16
N ILE A 342 -23.23 29.74 6.99
CA ILE A 342 -22.06 29.03 7.54
C ILE A 342 -22.46 27.71 8.20
N ILE A 343 -23.50 27.71 9.06
CA ILE A 343 -23.98 26.50 9.73
C ILE A 343 -24.55 25.47 8.74
N HIS A 344 -25.29 25.90 7.72
CA HIS A 344 -25.82 25.00 6.69
C HIS A 344 -24.70 24.38 5.84
N THR A 345 -23.76 25.19 5.39
CA THR A 345 -22.66 24.74 4.53
C THR A 345 -21.65 23.88 5.30
N GLN A 346 -21.44 24.13 6.61
CA GLN A 346 -20.67 23.23 7.48
C GLN A 346 -21.35 21.86 7.63
N ARG A 347 -22.66 21.81 7.91
CA ARG A 347 -23.42 20.54 7.95
C ARG A 347 -23.39 19.79 6.61
N ALA A 348 -23.46 20.51 5.48
CA ALA A 348 -23.34 19.90 4.16
C ALA A 348 -21.95 19.25 3.95
N LEU A 349 -20.88 19.95 4.35
CA LEU A 349 -19.52 19.41 4.29
C LEU A 349 -19.30 18.20 5.21
N GLU A 350 -19.88 18.22 6.41
CA GLU A 350 -19.89 17.06 7.33
C GLU A 350 -20.61 15.86 6.68
N ASN A 351 -21.80 16.07 6.12
CA ASN A 351 -22.55 15.03 5.42
C ASN A 351 -21.75 14.43 4.26
N TYR A 352 -21.18 15.25 3.37
CA TYR A 352 -20.36 14.75 2.25
C TYR A 352 -19.14 13.96 2.74
N GLY A 353 -18.50 14.38 3.84
CA GLY A 353 -17.39 13.65 4.46
C GLY A 353 -17.77 12.27 5.03
N THR A 354 -19.07 12.00 5.24
CA THR A 354 -19.56 10.66 5.62
C THR A 354 -19.95 9.78 4.43
N GLN A 355 -20.01 10.32 3.21
CA GLN A 355 -20.41 9.60 1.99
C GLN A 355 -19.23 9.04 1.17
N GLU A 356 -18.01 8.94 1.73
CA GLU A 356 -16.81 8.43 1.03
C GLU A 356 -16.80 6.90 0.79
N SER A 357 -17.91 6.32 0.28
CA SER A 357 -17.99 4.91 -0.13
C SER A 357 -18.54 4.74 -1.55
N SER A 358 -17.63 4.38 -2.46
CA SER A 358 -17.83 3.95 -3.86
C SER A 358 -18.08 5.02 -4.95
N GLU A 359 -17.18 4.97 -5.95
CA GLU A 359 -17.30 5.32 -7.39
C GLU A 359 -17.84 6.68 -7.87
N GLN A 360 -18.53 7.49 -7.06
CA GLN A 360 -19.00 8.84 -7.43
C GLN A 360 -18.08 10.00 -7.01
N ASN A 361 -16.84 9.70 -6.59
CA ASN A 361 -15.91 10.67 -6.00
C ASN A 361 -15.74 11.97 -6.80
N SER A 362 -15.73 11.94 -8.14
CA SER A 362 -15.53 13.15 -8.96
C SER A 362 -16.65 14.19 -8.81
N GLU A 363 -17.90 13.76 -8.61
CA GLU A 363 -19.04 14.67 -8.46
C GLU A 363 -19.16 15.15 -7.00
N LEU A 364 -18.86 14.25 -6.04
CA LEU A 364 -18.78 14.60 -4.62
C LEU A 364 -17.64 15.59 -4.33
N GLU A 365 -16.45 15.39 -4.89
CA GLU A 365 -15.31 16.31 -4.77
C GLU A 365 -15.67 17.71 -5.32
N THR A 366 -16.38 17.75 -6.45
CA THR A 366 -16.90 19.01 -7.03
C THR A 366 -17.90 19.70 -6.09
N LYS A 367 -18.87 18.96 -5.53
CA LYS A 367 -19.87 19.50 -4.58
C LYS A 367 -19.23 19.96 -3.27
N MET A 368 -18.24 19.22 -2.75
CA MET A 368 -17.46 19.63 -1.59
C MET A 368 -16.67 20.91 -1.84
N GLU A 369 -16.09 21.09 -3.04
CA GLU A 369 -15.34 22.31 -3.35
C GLU A 369 -16.27 23.53 -3.53
N VAL A 370 -17.43 23.38 -4.16
CA VAL A 370 -18.48 24.41 -4.19
C VAL A 370 -18.93 24.78 -2.76
N ALA A 371 -19.13 23.79 -1.88
CA ALA A 371 -19.47 24.05 -0.48
C ALA A 371 -18.33 24.74 0.29
N ARG A 372 -17.05 24.36 0.09
CA ARG A 372 -15.89 25.08 0.67
C ARG A 372 -15.82 26.53 0.17
N GLN A 373 -16.09 26.76 -1.12
CA GLN A 373 -16.10 28.10 -1.69
C GLN A 373 -17.26 28.96 -1.15
N SER A 374 -18.45 28.37 -0.99
CA SER A 374 -19.62 29.00 -0.34
C SER A 374 -19.31 29.37 1.11
N LEU A 375 -18.77 28.43 1.91
CA LEU A 375 -18.38 28.68 3.30
C LEU A 375 -17.37 29.85 3.39
N ARG A 376 -16.32 29.81 2.56
CA ARG A 376 -15.31 30.87 2.51
C ARG A 376 -15.89 32.22 2.06
N ARG A 377 -16.89 32.24 1.17
CA ARG A 377 -17.63 33.47 0.79
C ARG A 377 -18.40 34.01 1.99
N ALA A 378 -19.23 33.18 2.63
CA ALA A 378 -20.07 33.55 3.76
C ALA A 378 -19.24 34.06 4.96
N GLU A 379 -18.15 33.37 5.32
CA GLU A 379 -17.19 33.82 6.34
C GLU A 379 -16.56 35.18 5.99
N THR A 380 -16.19 35.39 4.71
CA THR A 380 -15.65 36.67 4.24
C THR A 380 -16.70 37.80 4.36
N VAL A 381 -17.94 37.56 3.96
CA VAL A 381 -19.04 38.55 4.05
C VAL A 381 -19.41 38.83 5.50
N LYS A 382 -19.40 37.81 6.36
CA LYS A 382 -19.62 37.94 7.80
C LYS A 382 -18.59 38.87 8.43
N VAL A 383 -17.29 38.63 8.20
CA VAL A 383 -16.21 39.49 8.72
C VAL A 383 -16.27 40.91 8.13
N LYS A 384 -16.56 41.05 6.82
CA LYS A 384 -16.82 42.37 6.17
C LYS A 384 -17.96 43.15 6.85
N ALA A 385 -18.95 42.47 7.41
CA ALA A 385 -20.12 43.08 8.05
C ALA A 385 -19.90 43.31 9.57
N GLU A 386 -19.24 42.39 10.27
CA GLU A 386 -18.84 42.55 11.68
C GLU A 386 -17.92 43.77 11.85
N ALA A 387 -16.94 43.96 10.95
CA ALA A 387 -16.07 45.14 10.97
C ALA A 387 -16.82 46.48 10.77
N ARG A 388 -17.89 46.49 9.95
CA ARG A 388 -18.76 47.68 9.78
C ARG A 388 -19.59 47.92 11.05
N LEU A 389 -20.11 46.87 11.69
CA LEU A 389 -20.80 46.96 12.98
C LEU A 389 -19.88 47.44 14.11
N ASP A 390 -18.59 47.09 14.09
CA ASP A 390 -17.62 47.55 15.07
C ASP A 390 -17.35 49.06 14.96
N LEU A 391 -17.32 49.63 13.74
CA LEU A 391 -17.24 51.08 13.53
C LEU A 391 -18.53 51.79 13.96
N LEU A 392 -19.71 51.21 13.66
CA LEU A 392 -21.00 51.74 14.12
C LEU A 392 -21.12 51.72 15.65
N ARG A 393 -20.61 50.68 16.32
CA ARG A 393 -20.56 50.59 17.78
C ARG A 393 -19.61 51.63 18.38
N GLN A 394 -18.47 51.91 17.73
CA GLN A 394 -17.56 53.00 18.12
C GLN A 394 -18.20 54.39 17.99
N ALA A 395 -19.06 54.59 16.99
CA ALA A 395 -19.87 55.81 16.81
C ALA A 395 -21.08 55.92 17.77
N GLY A 396 -21.25 54.96 18.71
CA GLY A 396 -22.31 54.98 19.71
C GLY A 396 -23.70 54.54 19.22
N VAL A 397 -23.77 53.82 18.10
CA VAL A 397 -25.02 53.26 17.55
C VAL A 397 -25.42 52.00 18.34
N ALA A 398 -26.73 51.75 18.48
CA ALA A 398 -27.28 50.66 19.29
C ALA A 398 -27.20 49.26 18.64
N VAL A 399 -26.05 48.94 18.04
CA VAL A 399 -25.73 47.69 17.29
C VAL A 399 -26.20 46.44 18.01
N GLU A 400 -25.97 46.35 19.32
CA GLU A 400 -26.31 45.20 20.15
C GLU A 400 -27.81 44.86 20.15
N THR A 401 -28.69 45.85 20.00
CA THR A 401 -30.13 45.66 19.94
C THR A 401 -30.53 44.99 18.63
N TRP A 402 -30.01 45.48 17.50
CA TRP A 402 -30.30 44.95 16.17
C TRP A 402 -29.67 43.57 15.97
N LEU A 403 -28.41 43.39 16.40
CA LEU A 403 -27.69 42.12 16.27
C LEU A 403 -28.35 41.00 17.08
N LYS A 404 -28.77 41.27 18.33
CA LYS A 404 -29.49 40.27 19.14
C LYS A 404 -30.87 39.94 18.56
N SER A 405 -31.59 40.93 18.04
CA SER A 405 -32.88 40.67 17.37
C SER A 405 -32.73 39.80 16.12
N ALA A 406 -31.75 40.09 15.26
CA ALA A 406 -31.51 39.33 14.04
C ALA A 406 -30.95 37.92 14.31
N MET A 407 -30.04 37.79 15.28
CA MET A 407 -29.50 36.49 15.70
C MET A 407 -30.54 35.61 16.35
N ASN A 408 -31.40 36.15 17.23
CA ASN A 408 -32.46 35.38 17.86
C ASN A 408 -33.44 34.81 16.81
N GLN A 409 -33.82 35.61 15.81
CA GLN A 409 -34.67 35.14 14.71
C GLN A 409 -34.00 33.99 13.94
N VAL A 410 -32.73 34.14 13.55
CA VAL A 410 -31.99 33.08 12.83
C VAL A 410 -31.79 31.83 13.68
N MET A 411 -31.58 31.97 14.99
CA MET A 411 -31.49 30.84 15.91
C MET A 411 -32.83 30.11 16.06
N GLU A 412 -33.95 30.83 16.15
CA GLU A 412 -35.30 30.26 16.18
C GLU A 412 -35.63 29.55 14.85
N GLU A 413 -35.25 30.12 13.70
CA GLU A 413 -35.33 29.44 12.40
C GLU A 413 -34.50 28.14 12.38
N LEU A 414 -33.23 28.19 12.81
CA LEU A 414 -32.33 27.03 12.88
C LEU A 414 -32.80 25.93 13.85
N GLU A 415 -33.47 26.30 14.94
CA GLU A 415 -34.08 25.35 15.87
C GLU A 415 -35.35 24.74 15.28
N ASN A 416 -36.22 25.53 14.64
CA ASN A 416 -37.40 25.02 13.93
C ASN A 416 -37.02 24.08 12.77
N GLU A 417 -35.99 24.42 11.99
CA GLU A 417 -35.40 23.56 10.96
C GLU A 417 -34.90 22.24 11.56
N ARG A 418 -34.22 22.29 12.71
CA ARG A 418 -33.75 21.10 13.43
C ARG A 418 -34.89 20.22 13.94
N TRP A 419 -35.97 20.80 14.48
CA TRP A 419 -37.15 20.06 14.94
C TRP A 419 -37.92 19.43 13.78
N ASN A 420 -38.08 20.14 12.67
CA ASN A 420 -38.72 19.61 11.46
C ASN A 420 -37.95 18.40 10.90
N ASN A 421 -36.62 18.50 10.77
CA ASN A 421 -35.78 17.37 10.34
C ASN A 421 -35.78 16.19 11.32
N LEU A 422 -36.16 16.38 12.59
CA LEU A 422 -36.38 15.31 13.56
C LEU A 422 -37.77 14.66 13.46
N SER A 423 -38.71 15.31 12.76
CA SER A 423 -40.12 14.88 12.66
C SER A 423 -40.47 14.23 11.31
N THR A 424 -39.59 14.26 10.31
CA THR A 424 -39.81 13.69 8.98
C THR A 424 -38.73 12.67 8.63
N HIS A 425 -39.02 11.39 8.83
CA HIS A 425 -38.06 10.30 8.61
C HIS A 425 -38.07 9.79 7.15
N ASP A 426 -37.83 10.69 6.19
CA ASP A 426 -37.64 10.36 4.76
C ASP A 426 -36.34 11.02 4.24
N PRO A 427 -35.27 10.24 3.99
CA PRO A 427 -33.98 10.78 3.52
C PRO A 427 -33.97 11.26 2.05
N SER A 428 -35.06 11.07 1.28
CA SER A 428 -35.02 11.23 -0.18
C SER A 428 -35.30 12.65 -0.71
N LEU A 429 -35.76 13.57 0.16
CA LEU A 429 -36.28 14.89 -0.25
C LEU A 429 -35.54 16.10 0.33
N SER A 430 -34.31 15.95 0.81
CA SER A 430 -33.39 17.09 1.04
C SER A 430 -32.83 17.62 -0.30
N GLY A 431 -33.72 18.18 -1.13
CA GLY A 431 -33.36 18.76 -2.42
C GLY A 431 -32.31 19.85 -2.29
N THR A 432 -31.38 19.92 -3.25
CA THR A 432 -30.27 20.88 -3.27
C THR A 432 -30.77 22.32 -3.33
N ALA A 433 -30.77 23.00 -2.19
CA ALA A 433 -31.22 24.38 -2.07
C ALA A 433 -30.21 25.37 -2.64
N ASP A 434 -30.48 25.82 -3.88
CA ASP A 434 -30.15 27.13 -4.46
C ASP A 434 -28.78 27.76 -4.05
N LEU A 435 -27.68 27.08 -4.40
CA LEU A 435 -26.30 27.60 -4.22
C LEU A 435 -25.78 28.45 -5.40
N GLU A 436 -26.59 28.69 -6.44
CA GLU A 436 -26.17 29.37 -7.67
C GLU A 436 -26.74 30.80 -7.82
N ARG A 437 -27.48 31.33 -6.83
CA ARG A 437 -28.13 32.66 -6.91
C ARG A 437 -27.73 33.63 -5.78
N GLU A 438 -26.43 33.89 -5.62
CA GLU A 438 -25.94 35.02 -4.79
C GLU A 438 -24.86 35.90 -5.46
N ASP A 439 -24.44 35.62 -6.71
CA ASP A 439 -23.32 36.34 -7.37
C ASP A 439 -23.66 37.71 -7.99
N GLU A 440 -24.89 38.23 -7.81
CA GLU A 440 -25.28 39.59 -8.27
C GLU A 440 -25.31 40.67 -7.17
N GLU A 441 -25.33 40.32 -5.86
CA GLU A 441 -25.47 41.32 -4.79
C GLU A 441 -24.20 42.13 -4.48
N GLU A 442 -23.01 41.78 -4.99
CA GLU A 442 -21.77 42.56 -4.73
C GLU A 442 -21.65 43.85 -5.59
N MET A 443 -22.61 44.17 -6.47
CA MET A 443 -22.51 45.34 -7.37
C MET A 443 -23.19 46.64 -6.89
N GLU A 444 -23.83 46.66 -5.71
CA GLU A 444 -24.50 47.86 -5.13
C GLU A 444 -23.74 48.51 -3.94
N ASP A 445 -22.40 48.58 -3.99
CA ASP A 445 -21.59 49.43 -3.06
C ASP A 445 -20.92 50.60 -3.83
N SER A 446 -21.73 51.38 -4.54
CA SER A 446 -21.35 52.63 -5.23
C SER A 446 -22.56 53.55 -5.37
N GLY A 447 -22.82 54.35 -4.34
CA GLY A 447 -24.08 55.08 -4.20
C GLY A 447 -24.21 56.34 -5.07
N GLU A 448 -25.24 56.38 -5.91
CA GLU A 448 -25.95 57.61 -6.26
C GLU A 448 -27.39 57.57 -5.72
N VAL A 449 -27.80 58.61 -5.00
CA VAL A 449 -29.12 58.70 -4.35
C VAL A 449 -30.14 59.34 -5.29
N LEU A 450 -31.04 58.54 -5.88
CA LEU A 450 -32.15 59.03 -6.70
C LEU A 450 -33.49 58.33 -6.38
N ASP A 451 -34.33 59.09 -5.65
CA ASP A 451 -35.81 59.07 -5.56
C ASP A 451 -36.58 57.74 -5.44
N ASP A 452 -37.31 57.58 -4.32
CA ASP A 452 -38.15 56.41 -4.02
C ASP A 452 -39.59 56.61 -4.54
N SER A 453 -39.93 55.97 -5.67
CA SER A 453 -41.32 55.85 -6.15
C SER A 453 -41.52 54.79 -7.26
N SER A 454 -41.52 53.49 -6.94
CA SER A 454 -42.42 52.47 -7.58
C SER A 454 -42.30 51.04 -7.02
N SER A 455 -42.72 50.79 -5.78
CA SER A 455 -42.87 49.41 -5.27
C SER A 455 -44.06 48.68 -5.92
N SER A 456 -43.83 47.61 -6.70
CA SER A 456 -44.74 46.46 -6.86
C SER A 456 -44.07 45.27 -7.58
N PRO A 457 -44.42 44.01 -7.25
CA PRO A 457 -43.63 42.82 -7.61
C PRO A 457 -44.13 42.08 -8.86
N SER A 458 -43.26 41.24 -9.45
CA SER A 458 -43.65 40.09 -10.30
C SER A 458 -42.46 39.14 -10.57
N SER A 459 -42.56 37.90 -10.06
CA SER A 459 -41.74 36.74 -10.50
C SER A 459 -42.54 35.44 -10.36
N THR A 460 -43.72 35.40 -10.98
CA THR A 460 -44.59 34.22 -11.05
C THR A 460 -44.66 33.67 -12.49
N LEU A 461 -44.80 32.35 -12.63
CA LEU A 461 -44.75 31.62 -13.91
C LEU A 461 -45.65 32.24 -15.00
N LYS A 462 -45.10 32.38 -16.21
CA LYS A 462 -45.88 32.65 -17.43
C LYS A 462 -46.56 31.36 -17.89
N ASN A 463 -47.87 31.39 -18.15
CA ASN A 463 -48.59 30.27 -18.77
C ASN A 463 -48.73 30.51 -20.29
N TYR A 464 -48.40 29.50 -21.10
CA TYR A 464 -48.50 29.55 -22.57
C TYR A 464 -49.77 28.88 -23.11
N PRO A 465 -50.32 29.32 -24.27
CA PRO A 465 -49.82 30.40 -25.14
C PRO A 465 -50.24 31.81 -24.69
N LEU A 466 -49.42 32.81 -25.03
CA LEU A 466 -49.58 34.23 -24.66
C LEU A 466 -49.75 35.10 -25.90
N THR A 467 -50.91 35.76 -26.04
CA THR A 467 -51.19 36.64 -27.19
C THR A 467 -50.50 37.99 -27.05
N CYS A 468 -49.74 38.41 -28.07
CA CYS A 468 -48.98 39.66 -28.09
C CYS A 468 -49.18 40.46 -29.39
N LYS A 469 -48.87 41.77 -29.38
CA LYS A 469 -48.90 42.63 -30.58
C LYS A 469 -47.50 42.97 -31.06
N VAL A 470 -47.25 42.88 -32.36
CA VAL A 470 -45.96 43.25 -32.97
C VAL A 470 -45.81 44.77 -33.01
N LEU A 471 -44.70 45.28 -32.45
CA LEU A 471 -44.36 46.71 -32.40
C LEU A 471 -43.57 47.18 -33.63
N TYR A 472 -42.80 46.29 -34.25
CA TYR A 472 -41.97 46.58 -35.43
C TYR A 472 -41.96 45.38 -36.37
N SER A 473 -42.06 45.61 -37.68
CA SER A 473 -41.94 44.53 -38.66
C SER A 473 -40.53 43.92 -38.68
N TYR A 474 -40.45 42.60 -38.82
CA TYR A 474 -39.21 41.85 -38.92
C TYR A 474 -39.33 40.78 -40.01
N LYS A 475 -38.30 40.65 -40.86
CA LYS A 475 -38.22 39.61 -41.89
C LYS A 475 -37.24 38.53 -41.46
N ALA A 476 -37.73 37.29 -41.52
CA ALA A 476 -36.92 36.09 -41.31
C ALA A 476 -35.67 36.11 -42.21
N SER A 477 -34.52 35.97 -41.57
CA SER A 477 -33.20 35.83 -42.18
C SER A 477 -32.72 34.36 -42.22
N GLN A 478 -33.31 33.51 -41.37
CA GLN A 478 -33.05 32.08 -41.22
C GLN A 478 -34.36 31.26 -41.30
N PRO A 479 -34.32 29.96 -41.65
CA PRO A 479 -35.53 29.17 -41.89
C PRO A 479 -36.31 28.78 -40.62
N ASP A 480 -35.74 29.00 -39.44
CA ASP A 480 -36.39 28.87 -38.12
C ASP A 480 -37.08 30.17 -37.65
N GLU A 481 -36.91 31.28 -38.38
CA GLU A 481 -37.44 32.60 -38.01
C GLU A 481 -38.81 32.86 -38.62
N LEU A 482 -39.68 33.52 -37.86
CA LEU A 482 -41.00 33.94 -38.35
C LEU A 482 -40.91 35.38 -38.90
N THR A 483 -41.40 35.58 -40.12
CA THR A 483 -41.61 36.94 -40.65
C THR A 483 -42.90 37.51 -40.08
N ILE A 484 -42.84 38.72 -39.54
CA ILE A 484 -43.92 39.37 -38.79
C ILE A 484 -44.07 40.83 -39.24
N GLU A 485 -45.32 41.31 -39.34
CA GLU A 485 -45.60 42.69 -39.77
C GLU A 485 -46.00 43.61 -38.61
N GLU A 486 -45.75 44.91 -38.75
CA GLU A 486 -46.06 45.87 -37.70
C GLU A 486 -47.56 45.87 -37.41
N GLN A 487 -47.93 45.80 -36.12
CA GLN A 487 -49.29 45.68 -35.63
C GLN A 487 -49.99 44.32 -35.86
N GLU A 488 -49.29 43.30 -36.36
CA GLU A 488 -49.76 41.92 -36.35
C GLU A 488 -49.99 41.41 -34.90
N ILE A 489 -50.83 40.40 -34.74
CA ILE A 489 -51.09 39.70 -33.48
C ILE A 489 -50.56 38.27 -33.60
N LEU A 490 -49.75 37.85 -32.62
CA LEU A 490 -49.11 36.54 -32.55
C LEU A 490 -49.43 35.85 -31.22
N GLU A 491 -49.25 34.53 -31.17
CA GLU A 491 -49.25 33.74 -29.94
C GLU A 491 -47.82 33.32 -29.63
N VAL A 492 -47.22 33.83 -28.55
CA VAL A 492 -45.99 33.25 -27.98
C VAL A 492 -46.36 31.89 -27.40
N ILE A 493 -45.58 30.85 -27.69
CA ILE A 493 -45.86 29.47 -27.27
C ILE A 493 -44.78 28.89 -26.34
N ASP A 494 -43.63 29.55 -26.24
CA ASP A 494 -42.40 29.10 -25.58
C ASP A 494 -41.50 30.33 -25.39
N ASP A 495 -40.85 30.48 -24.22
CA ASP A 495 -39.89 31.56 -23.94
C ASP A 495 -38.65 31.46 -24.86
N GLY A 496 -38.31 30.25 -25.33
CA GLY A 496 -37.23 30.02 -26.29
C GLY A 496 -35.85 29.80 -25.67
N ASP A 497 -35.00 29.08 -26.42
CA ASP A 497 -33.70 28.57 -25.95
C ASP A 497 -32.55 29.63 -25.99
N MET A 498 -32.86 30.90 -26.28
CA MET A 498 -31.87 31.97 -26.50
C MET A 498 -32.37 33.33 -25.99
N GLU A 499 -31.49 34.04 -25.29
CA GLU A 499 -31.67 35.42 -24.84
C GLU A 499 -32.15 36.35 -25.98
N ASP A 500 -33.12 37.23 -25.69
CA ASP A 500 -33.83 38.11 -26.64
C ASP A 500 -34.74 37.45 -27.70
N TRP A 501 -34.92 36.12 -27.74
CA TRP A 501 -35.69 35.43 -28.80
C TRP A 501 -36.77 34.46 -28.29
N VAL A 502 -38.04 34.84 -28.41
CA VAL A 502 -39.20 33.98 -28.08
C VAL A 502 -39.71 33.20 -29.30
N LYS A 503 -40.40 32.09 -29.05
CA LYS A 503 -41.03 31.26 -30.10
C LYS A 503 -42.49 31.65 -30.25
N ALA A 504 -42.88 32.07 -31.45
CA ALA A 504 -44.23 32.54 -31.73
C ALA A 504 -44.92 31.79 -32.86
N ARG A 505 -46.25 31.80 -32.85
CA ARG A 505 -47.14 31.35 -33.92
C ARG A 505 -47.92 32.53 -34.48
N ASN A 506 -48.00 32.64 -35.81
CA ASN A 506 -48.84 33.65 -36.46
C ASN A 506 -50.25 33.13 -36.79
N ARG A 507 -51.10 34.03 -37.31
CA ARG A 507 -52.50 33.75 -37.63
C ARG A 507 -52.73 32.76 -38.79
N SER A 508 -51.67 32.39 -39.53
CA SER A 508 -51.70 31.32 -40.53
C SER A 508 -51.12 29.98 -40.01
N GLY A 509 -50.81 29.90 -38.72
CA GLY A 509 -50.35 28.68 -38.04
C GLY A 509 -48.85 28.39 -38.18
N LEU A 510 -48.10 29.26 -38.87
CA LEU A 510 -46.65 29.13 -38.99
C LEU A 510 -45.99 29.48 -37.64
N VAL A 511 -44.99 28.69 -37.27
CA VAL A 511 -44.24 28.81 -36.01
C VAL A 511 -42.78 29.10 -36.31
N GLY A 512 -42.18 30.03 -35.57
CA GLY A 512 -40.75 30.35 -35.65
C GLY A 512 -40.31 31.30 -34.54
N TYR A 513 -39.00 31.52 -34.44
CA TYR A 513 -38.42 32.45 -33.47
C TYR A 513 -38.57 33.91 -33.93
N VAL A 514 -38.80 34.81 -32.98
CA VAL A 514 -38.94 36.26 -33.18
C VAL A 514 -38.24 37.02 -32.04
N PRO A 515 -37.68 38.23 -32.28
CA PRO A 515 -37.08 39.02 -31.20
C PRO A 515 -38.13 39.50 -30.19
N GLU A 516 -37.94 39.24 -28.90
CA GLU A 516 -38.91 39.64 -27.85
C GLU A 516 -39.10 41.17 -27.82
N LYS A 517 -38.00 41.92 -27.99
CA LYS A 517 -37.96 43.39 -28.06
C LYS A 517 -38.73 44.00 -29.26
N TYR A 518 -39.26 43.17 -30.16
CA TYR A 518 -40.13 43.58 -31.27
C TYR A 518 -41.62 43.35 -30.96
N LEU A 519 -41.95 42.83 -29.77
CA LEU A 519 -43.30 42.50 -29.33
C LEU A 519 -43.74 43.38 -28.16
N GLN A 520 -45.05 43.63 -28.08
CA GLN A 520 -45.74 44.13 -26.91
C GLN A 520 -46.48 42.97 -26.26
N LEU A 521 -45.87 42.39 -25.23
CA LEU A 521 -46.54 41.48 -24.31
C LEU A 521 -47.58 42.26 -23.48
N PRO A 522 -48.72 41.65 -23.08
CA PRO A 522 -49.67 42.30 -22.20
C PRO A 522 -49.06 42.61 -20.83
N SER A 523 -49.04 43.88 -20.43
CA SER A 523 -48.64 44.25 -19.07
C SER A 523 -49.68 43.77 -18.05
N SER A 524 -49.23 43.48 -16.83
CA SER A 524 -50.05 42.89 -15.75
C SER A 524 -51.36 43.65 -15.48
N ASN A 525 -51.33 44.98 -15.52
CA ASN A 525 -52.53 45.84 -15.36
C ASN A 525 -53.59 45.64 -16.46
N SER A 526 -53.19 45.22 -17.66
CA SER A 526 -54.09 44.94 -18.78
C SER A 526 -54.76 43.57 -18.62
N LEU A 527 -53.99 42.55 -18.23
CA LEU A 527 -54.51 41.23 -17.87
C LEU A 527 -55.51 41.31 -16.71
N LEU A 528 -55.19 42.08 -15.65
CA LEU A 528 -56.07 42.29 -14.51
C LEU A 528 -57.41 42.91 -14.94
N SER A 529 -57.37 43.94 -15.79
CA SER A 529 -58.59 44.59 -16.33
C SER A 529 -59.44 43.62 -17.19
N MET A 530 -58.80 42.70 -17.92
CA MET A 530 -59.50 41.72 -18.76
C MET A 530 -60.18 40.62 -17.94
N LEU A 531 -59.51 40.13 -16.89
CA LEU A 531 -60.06 39.18 -15.93
C LEU A 531 -61.19 39.79 -15.10
N GLN A 532 -61.04 41.05 -14.67
CA GLN A 532 -62.09 41.81 -13.97
C GLN A 532 -63.35 41.97 -14.83
N ALA A 533 -63.19 42.18 -16.14
CA ALA A 533 -64.31 42.33 -17.08
C ALA A 533 -65.09 41.02 -17.33
N LEU A 534 -64.41 39.87 -17.30
CA LEU A 534 -65.07 38.56 -17.42
C LEU A 534 -65.79 38.18 -16.12
N ALA A 535 -65.15 38.35 -14.96
CA ALA A 535 -65.75 38.05 -13.66
C ALA A 535 -66.99 38.91 -13.31
N ALA A 536 -67.15 40.07 -13.96
CA ALA A 536 -68.27 40.97 -13.74
C ALA A 536 -69.59 40.56 -14.45
N LEU A 537 -69.57 39.53 -15.31
CA LEU A 537 -70.74 39.13 -16.12
C LEU A 537 -71.58 38.01 -15.48
N ASP A 538 -70.97 37.04 -14.79
CA ASP A 538 -71.68 35.87 -14.23
C ASP A 538 -72.42 36.14 -12.90
N ALA A 539 -72.32 37.35 -12.34
CA ALA A 539 -72.87 37.68 -11.02
C ALA A 539 -74.30 38.26 -11.01
N ARG A 540 -75.06 38.23 -12.13
CA ARG A 540 -76.43 38.80 -12.15
C ARG A 540 -77.41 38.29 -13.23
N SER A 541 -77.95 37.08 -13.07
CA SER A 541 -79.41 36.77 -13.20
C SER A 541 -79.74 35.28 -13.07
N HIS A 542 -80.78 34.94 -12.30
CA HIS A 542 -81.47 33.64 -12.40
C HIS A 542 -82.68 33.74 -13.33
N SER A 543 -82.96 32.69 -14.13
CA SER A 543 -84.33 32.32 -14.51
C SER A 543 -84.41 30.95 -15.21
N SER A 544 -84.94 29.95 -14.49
CA SER A 544 -85.83 28.86 -14.99
C SER A 544 -85.30 27.85 -16.05
N SER A 545 -85.69 26.57 -16.10
CA SER A 545 -86.40 25.66 -15.16
C SER A 545 -86.43 24.22 -15.74
N ASN A 546 -86.54 23.20 -14.87
CA ASN A 546 -87.03 21.83 -15.15
C ASN A 546 -86.14 20.91 -16.05
N SER A 547 -86.16 19.56 -15.96
CA SER A 547 -86.97 18.64 -15.13
C SER A 547 -86.36 17.22 -14.97
N THR A 548 -86.66 16.56 -13.83
CA THR A 548 -86.81 15.09 -13.59
C THR A 548 -85.69 14.07 -13.95
N GLU A 549 -84.98 13.60 -12.92
CA GLU A 549 -84.93 12.23 -12.33
C GLU A 549 -85.74 11.06 -12.98
N PRO A 550 -85.41 9.74 -12.76
CA PRO A 550 -85.07 9.16 -11.43
C PRO A 550 -84.05 7.98 -11.29
N GLU A 551 -83.67 7.76 -10.01
CA GLU A 551 -83.40 6.50 -9.27
C GLU A 551 -82.61 5.31 -9.88
N THR A 552 -81.53 4.90 -9.19
CA THR A 552 -81.32 3.52 -8.69
C THR A 552 -80.46 3.56 -7.42
N GLU A 553 -80.55 2.53 -6.57
CA GLU A 553 -80.22 2.50 -5.14
C GLU A 553 -78.72 2.33 -4.75
N LEU A 554 -78.45 2.44 -3.45
CA LEU A 554 -77.20 2.07 -2.77
C LEU A 554 -76.98 0.53 -2.75
N PRO A 555 -75.77 0.04 -2.41
CA PRO A 555 -75.63 -0.42 -1.02
C PRO A 555 -74.32 0.02 -0.33
N THR A 556 -74.35 -0.06 1.01
CA THR A 556 -73.17 0.07 1.88
C THR A 556 -72.42 -1.25 2.03
N VAL A 557 -71.15 -1.19 2.45
CA VAL A 557 -70.56 -2.00 3.56
C VAL A 557 -69.06 -1.65 3.72
N SER A 558 -68.56 -1.72 4.96
CA SER A 558 -67.15 -1.49 5.33
C SER A 558 -66.31 -2.78 5.23
N VAL A 559 -64.97 -2.67 5.28
CA VAL A 559 -64.04 -3.44 6.16
C VAL A 559 -62.57 -3.29 5.68
N ASN A 560 -61.65 -3.38 6.65
CA ASN A 560 -60.20 -3.24 6.55
C ASN A 560 -59.52 -4.21 5.56
N GLY A 561 -58.32 -3.84 5.09
CA GLY A 561 -57.42 -4.71 4.35
C GLY A 561 -56.06 -4.05 4.10
N ASP A 562 -55.21 -3.98 5.12
CA ASP A 562 -53.84 -3.49 5.00
C ASP A 562 -52.92 -4.63 4.56
N SER A 563 -52.34 -4.50 3.36
CA SER A 563 -51.43 -5.47 2.75
C SER A 563 -50.13 -4.77 2.41
N SER A 564 -49.18 -4.79 3.35
CA SER A 564 -47.85 -4.22 3.19
C SER A 564 -47.12 -4.85 2.00
N VAL A 565 -46.82 -4.05 0.97
CA VAL A 565 -46.07 -4.52 -0.20
C VAL A 565 -44.64 -4.83 0.22
N SER A 566 -44.31 -6.11 0.27
CA SER A 566 -42.98 -6.58 0.68
C SER A 566 -42.01 -6.60 -0.50
N PHE A 567 -40.75 -6.28 -0.24
CA PHE A 567 -39.66 -6.30 -1.22
C PHE A 567 -38.48 -7.09 -0.67
N ALA A 568 -37.78 -7.79 -1.54
CA ALA A 568 -36.52 -8.46 -1.22
C ALA A 568 -35.41 -7.99 -2.16
N LYS A 569 -34.17 -8.00 -1.67
CA LYS A 569 -32.98 -7.68 -2.47
C LYS A 569 -32.26 -8.97 -2.86
N ALA A 570 -31.96 -9.15 -4.13
CA ALA A 570 -31.11 -10.24 -4.61
C ALA A 570 -29.69 -10.13 -4.03
N LEU A 571 -29.22 -11.23 -3.42
CA LEU A 571 -27.87 -11.38 -2.87
C LEU A 571 -26.87 -11.92 -3.89
N TYR A 572 -27.37 -12.50 -4.99
CA TYR A 572 -26.59 -13.06 -6.11
C TYR A 572 -27.37 -12.86 -7.42
N ASP A 573 -26.70 -13.01 -8.57
CA ASP A 573 -27.38 -13.05 -9.87
C ASP A 573 -28.06 -14.41 -10.10
N TYR A 574 -29.25 -14.38 -10.69
CA TYR A 574 -30.04 -15.56 -10.99
C TYR A 574 -30.62 -15.49 -12.40
N ALA A 575 -30.35 -16.52 -13.19
CA ALA A 575 -30.95 -16.75 -14.50
C ALA A 575 -31.90 -17.95 -14.39
N GLY A 576 -33.19 -17.69 -14.60
CA GLY A 576 -34.23 -18.71 -14.62
C GLY A 576 -33.99 -19.75 -15.71
N GLN A 577 -34.23 -21.02 -15.39
CA GLN A 577 -33.99 -22.18 -16.25
C GLN A 577 -35.24 -22.61 -17.01
N THR A 578 -36.41 -22.10 -16.63
CA THR A 578 -37.71 -22.30 -17.28
C THR A 578 -38.41 -20.96 -17.50
N ASP A 579 -39.37 -20.92 -18.43
CA ASP A 579 -40.07 -19.68 -18.80
C ASP A 579 -40.92 -19.08 -17.65
N ASP A 580 -41.18 -19.86 -16.58
CA ASP A 580 -41.90 -19.44 -15.36
C ASP A 580 -40.96 -18.90 -14.26
N GLU A 581 -39.62 -19.02 -14.40
CA GLU A 581 -38.63 -18.56 -13.42
C GLU A 581 -38.15 -17.11 -13.67
N LEU A 582 -38.19 -16.27 -12.62
CA LEU A 582 -37.81 -14.86 -12.70
C LEU A 582 -36.28 -14.69 -12.73
N SER A 583 -35.76 -14.07 -13.79
CA SER A 583 -34.33 -13.75 -13.92
C SER A 583 -34.00 -12.33 -13.45
N PHE A 584 -32.94 -12.16 -12.66
CA PHE A 584 -32.50 -10.88 -12.10
C PHE A 584 -30.99 -10.86 -11.77
N PRO A 585 -30.32 -9.69 -11.85
CA PRO A 585 -28.93 -9.54 -11.41
C PRO A 585 -28.81 -9.43 -9.88
N GLU A 586 -27.59 -9.62 -9.35
CA GLU A 586 -27.25 -9.31 -7.97
C GLU A 586 -27.64 -7.85 -7.62
N GLY A 587 -28.20 -7.66 -6.43
CA GLY A 587 -28.66 -6.36 -5.94
C GLY A 587 -30.03 -5.90 -6.46
N ALA A 588 -30.67 -6.65 -7.36
CA ALA A 588 -32.03 -6.35 -7.83
C ALA A 588 -33.04 -6.28 -6.68
N ILE A 589 -33.91 -5.27 -6.69
CA ILE A 589 -35.03 -5.16 -5.76
C ILE A 589 -36.26 -5.80 -6.40
N ILE A 590 -36.68 -6.94 -5.87
CA ILE A 590 -37.81 -7.73 -6.35
C ILE A 590 -39.01 -7.46 -5.44
N ARG A 591 -40.15 -7.15 -6.04
CA ARG A 591 -41.41 -7.00 -5.31
C ARG A 591 -42.00 -8.38 -5.08
N ILE A 592 -42.17 -8.77 -3.82
CA ILE A 592 -42.71 -10.10 -3.48
C ILE A 592 -44.24 -10.09 -3.65
N LEU A 593 -44.75 -11.01 -4.46
CA LEU A 593 -46.18 -11.19 -4.71
C LEU A 593 -46.75 -12.36 -3.90
N SER A 594 -46.00 -13.47 -3.78
CA SER A 594 -46.32 -14.57 -2.86
C SER A 594 -45.06 -15.19 -2.25
N ARG A 595 -45.15 -15.56 -0.97
CA ARG A 595 -44.13 -16.37 -0.26
C ARG A 595 -44.54 -17.83 -0.08
N GLU A 596 -45.77 -18.17 -0.45
CA GLU A 596 -46.36 -19.50 -0.35
C GLU A 596 -46.80 -19.95 -1.75
N THR A 597 -45.83 -20.30 -2.60
CA THR A 597 -46.09 -21.18 -3.74
C THR A 597 -46.22 -22.62 -3.23
N HIS A 598 -47.11 -23.41 -3.83
CA HIS A 598 -47.60 -24.68 -3.26
C HIS A 598 -46.49 -25.68 -2.87
N GLU A 599 -46.62 -26.24 -1.65
CA GLU A 599 -45.95 -27.45 -1.14
C GLU A 599 -44.41 -27.41 -1.00
N ASP A 600 -43.89 -26.33 -0.41
CA ASP A 600 -42.63 -26.31 0.39
C ASP A 600 -41.30 -26.45 -0.40
N ASP A 601 -41.31 -26.15 -1.71
CA ASP A 601 -40.12 -26.20 -2.59
C ASP A 601 -39.08 -25.07 -2.34
N GLY A 602 -39.37 -24.08 -1.49
CA GLY A 602 -38.43 -23.01 -1.11
C GLY A 602 -38.26 -21.85 -2.12
N PHE A 603 -39.20 -21.73 -3.08
CA PHE A 603 -39.26 -20.62 -4.04
C PHE A 603 -40.31 -19.58 -3.60
N TRP A 604 -40.15 -18.33 -4.04
CA TRP A 604 -41.11 -17.23 -3.89
C TRP A 604 -41.52 -16.70 -5.27
N GLU A 605 -42.72 -16.14 -5.38
CA GLU A 605 -43.21 -15.44 -6.58
C GLU A 605 -43.01 -13.93 -6.42
N GLY A 606 -42.47 -13.27 -7.44
CA GLY A 606 -42.24 -11.83 -7.41
C GLY A 606 -42.20 -11.16 -8.78
N GLU A 607 -42.14 -9.84 -8.74
CA GLU A 607 -42.11 -8.95 -9.91
C GLU A 607 -40.78 -8.19 -9.97
N PHE A 608 -40.11 -8.24 -11.12
CA PHE A 608 -38.92 -7.44 -11.43
C PHE A 608 -39.02 -6.88 -12.86
N ASN A 609 -38.82 -5.57 -13.02
CA ASN A 609 -38.98 -4.84 -14.29
C ASN A 609 -40.31 -5.12 -15.05
N GLY A 610 -41.40 -5.39 -14.33
CA GLY A 610 -42.71 -5.69 -14.91
C GLY A 610 -42.88 -7.11 -15.46
N VAL A 611 -41.90 -7.99 -15.23
CA VAL A 611 -42.01 -9.44 -15.45
C VAL A 611 -42.28 -10.11 -14.10
N VAL A 612 -43.18 -11.10 -14.08
CA VAL A 612 -43.52 -11.90 -12.90
C VAL A 612 -43.06 -13.34 -13.11
N GLY A 613 -42.53 -13.96 -12.07
CA GLY A 613 -42.13 -15.37 -12.07
C GLY A 613 -41.65 -15.83 -10.69
N VAL A 614 -41.29 -17.12 -10.58
CA VAL A 614 -40.80 -17.72 -9.32
C VAL A 614 -39.27 -17.76 -9.26
N PHE A 615 -38.70 -17.73 -8.05
CA PHE A 615 -37.25 -17.82 -7.84
C PHE A 615 -36.90 -18.36 -6.44
N PRO A 616 -35.68 -18.91 -6.20
CA PRO A 616 -35.31 -19.47 -4.91
C PRO A 616 -35.20 -18.39 -3.82
N ALA A 617 -35.94 -18.54 -2.72
CA ALA A 617 -35.96 -17.55 -1.64
C ALA A 617 -34.58 -17.37 -0.97
N VAL A 618 -33.73 -18.40 -1.00
CA VAL A 618 -32.36 -18.38 -0.44
C VAL A 618 -31.38 -17.46 -1.18
N LEU A 619 -31.75 -16.93 -2.33
CA LEU A 619 -30.94 -15.98 -3.12
C LEU A 619 -31.30 -14.51 -2.83
N VAL A 620 -32.24 -14.24 -1.92
CA VAL A 620 -32.71 -12.88 -1.61
C VAL A 620 -32.77 -12.59 -0.11
N GLU A 621 -32.63 -11.33 0.27
CA GLU A 621 -32.78 -10.81 1.63
C GLU A 621 -34.07 -10.00 1.75
N ASP A 622 -34.91 -10.32 2.74
CA ASP A 622 -36.20 -9.65 2.99
C ASP A 622 -36.01 -8.32 3.71
N LEU A 623 -36.56 -7.23 3.14
CA LEU A 623 -36.31 -5.86 3.60
C LEU A 623 -37.33 -5.38 4.66
N ALA A 624 -38.19 -6.27 5.18
CA ALA A 624 -39.45 -5.89 5.83
C ALA A 624 -39.50 -5.93 7.38
N GLY A 625 -38.40 -6.16 8.12
CA GLY A 625 -38.47 -6.12 9.59
C GLY A 625 -37.15 -6.18 10.38
N ALA A 626 -36.85 -5.11 11.14
CA ALA A 626 -35.68 -5.05 12.03
C ALA A 626 -35.83 -4.06 13.23
N SER A 627 -36.71 -4.37 14.18
CA SER A 627 -36.75 -3.86 15.58
C SER A 627 -37.77 -4.72 16.38
N GLU A 628 -37.58 -5.10 17.64
CA GLU A 628 -36.67 -4.62 18.71
C GLU A 628 -36.00 -5.77 19.54
N ASN A 629 -34.87 -5.45 20.19
CA ASN A 629 -34.42 -5.85 21.55
C ASN A 629 -34.51 -7.31 22.10
N GLY A 630 -33.37 -7.90 22.53
CA GLY A 630 -33.32 -8.67 23.80
C GLY A 630 -32.41 -9.94 23.95
N ASP A 631 -31.19 -9.77 24.50
CA ASP A 631 -30.34 -10.75 25.26
C ASP A 631 -29.89 -12.11 24.64
N GLY A 632 -28.74 -12.69 25.11
CA GLY A 632 -28.34 -14.06 24.70
C GLY A 632 -26.98 -14.68 25.17
N GLN A 633 -25.87 -13.93 25.16
CA GLN A 633 -24.55 -14.21 25.80
C GLN A 633 -23.82 -15.59 25.64
N ARG A 634 -22.74 -15.64 24.83
CA ARG A 634 -21.38 -16.26 25.07
C ARG A 634 -20.50 -16.28 23.79
N ASP A 635 -19.29 -15.68 23.77
CA ASP A 635 -17.95 -16.23 24.15
C ASP A 635 -17.37 -17.30 23.17
N VAL A 636 -16.15 -17.26 22.62
CA VAL A 636 -14.98 -16.33 22.73
C VAL A 636 -14.14 -16.37 21.42
N SER A 637 -13.59 -15.25 20.90
CA SER A 637 -12.19 -15.12 20.39
C SER A 637 -11.87 -13.80 19.65
N ALA A 638 -10.56 -13.50 19.58
CA ALA A 638 -9.87 -12.34 18.98
C ALA A 638 -10.19 -12.05 17.48
N GLN A 639 -9.79 -10.92 16.86
CA GLN A 639 -8.64 -10.05 17.16
C GLN A 639 -8.72 -8.62 16.56
N ALA A 640 -8.14 -7.65 17.28
CA ALA A 640 -7.57 -6.33 16.88
C ALA A 640 -7.96 -5.61 15.56
N SER A 641 -8.54 -4.42 15.72
CA SER A 641 -8.35 -3.20 14.89
C SER A 641 -7.00 -2.51 15.25
N PRO A 642 -6.60 -1.27 14.82
CA PRO A 642 -7.30 -0.24 14.01
C PRO A 642 -6.41 0.50 12.95
N SER A 643 -6.93 1.63 12.45
CA SER A 643 -6.35 2.56 11.46
C SER A 643 -5.15 3.40 11.94
N PRO A 644 -4.34 4.00 11.02
CA PRO A 644 -3.40 5.10 11.28
C PRO A 644 -4.11 6.48 11.13
N LEU A 645 -3.57 7.68 11.45
CA LEU A 645 -2.21 8.22 11.64
C LEU A 645 -2.17 9.10 12.94
N ALA A 646 -1.19 9.02 13.85
CA ALA A 646 0.10 9.76 13.90
C ALA A 646 -0.01 11.31 13.90
N GLN A 647 0.58 12.14 14.79
CA GLN A 647 1.45 12.05 16.00
C GLN A 647 1.18 13.32 16.89
N CYS A 648 1.71 13.62 18.10
CA CYS A 648 3.03 13.38 18.69
C CYS A 648 3.14 13.64 20.24
N ASP A 649 4.07 12.91 20.90
CA ASP A 649 4.99 13.25 22.02
C ASP A 649 4.67 13.38 23.55
N GLN A 650 5.70 12.99 24.33
CA GLN A 650 6.15 13.31 25.71
C GLN A 650 5.49 12.71 27.00
N SER A 651 6.26 12.77 28.12
CA SER A 651 6.25 11.80 29.27
C SER A 651 6.08 12.45 30.67
N PRO A 652 5.92 11.70 31.81
CA PRO A 652 7.09 11.52 32.73
C PRO A 652 7.15 10.32 33.75
N ARG A 653 8.37 9.83 34.01
CA ARG A 653 9.08 9.43 35.29
C ARG A 653 8.42 8.64 36.47
N SER A 654 8.95 7.42 36.69
CA SER A 654 9.72 6.86 37.87
C SER A 654 9.50 7.32 39.34
N PRO A 655 9.59 6.40 40.35
CA PRO A 655 10.82 6.31 41.17
C PRO A 655 11.28 4.91 41.69
N PHE A 656 12.61 4.66 41.64
CA PHE A 656 13.56 3.94 42.57
C PHE A 656 13.13 2.68 43.40
N GLN A 657 13.94 1.65 43.71
CA GLN A 657 15.40 1.32 43.63
C GLN A 657 15.61 -0.22 43.93
N GLN A 658 16.77 -0.93 43.99
CA GLN A 658 18.23 -0.65 43.87
C GLN A 658 19.01 -1.85 43.22
N GLY A 659 19.86 -2.60 43.95
CA GLY A 659 20.71 -3.74 43.50
C GLY A 659 21.68 -4.22 44.63
N PRO A 660 22.83 -4.90 44.37
CA PRO A 660 23.34 -5.45 43.09
C PRO A 660 24.17 -6.80 43.16
N LEU A 661 24.69 -7.27 42.00
CA LEU A 661 25.82 -8.22 41.75
C LEU A 661 25.76 -9.72 42.20
N HIS A 662 26.17 -10.66 41.31
CA HIS A 662 27.52 -11.32 41.25
C HIS A 662 27.56 -12.79 40.71
N SER A 663 28.58 -13.11 39.87
CA SER A 663 29.17 -14.45 39.55
C SER A 663 28.44 -15.57 38.74
N SER A 664 29.23 -16.23 37.87
CA SER A 664 29.03 -17.51 37.14
C SER A 664 29.63 -18.71 37.95
N PRO A 665 29.86 -19.97 37.44
CA PRO A 665 29.55 -20.62 36.14
C PRO A 665 29.10 -22.13 36.21
N LEU A 666 29.10 -22.82 35.05
CA LEU A 666 29.41 -24.28 34.82
C LEU A 666 28.44 -25.41 35.27
N GLN A 667 27.80 -26.12 34.31
CA GLN A 667 28.13 -27.52 33.89
C GLN A 667 27.08 -28.16 32.93
N THR A 668 27.51 -29.19 32.17
CA THR A 668 26.68 -30.11 31.36
C THR A 668 26.83 -31.56 31.88
N PRO A 669 25.86 -32.47 31.65
CA PRO A 669 25.92 -33.39 30.49
C PRO A 669 24.54 -33.66 29.82
N THR A 670 24.29 -34.08 28.56
CA THR A 670 24.94 -34.91 27.49
C THR A 670 24.15 -36.23 27.27
N MET A 671 24.02 -36.70 26.00
CA MET A 671 23.37 -37.97 25.50
C MET A 671 21.82 -37.94 25.36
N SER A 672 21.14 -38.49 24.34
CA SER A 672 21.50 -39.29 23.13
C SER A 672 20.52 -39.08 21.94
N SER A 673 20.91 -39.47 20.72
CA SER A 673 20.04 -39.66 19.51
C SER A 673 19.77 -41.19 19.26
N PRO A 674 19.38 -41.80 18.09
CA PRO A 674 19.62 -41.42 16.65
C PRO A 674 18.54 -41.85 15.59
N LEU A 675 18.91 -41.84 14.28
CA LEU A 675 18.31 -42.49 13.08
C LEU A 675 17.06 -41.83 12.42
N SER A 676 16.84 -41.83 11.09
CA SER A 676 17.68 -42.20 9.91
C SER A 676 17.15 -41.64 8.55
N SER A 677 18.00 -41.63 7.50
CA SER A 677 17.80 -41.09 6.12
C SER A 677 17.06 -42.06 5.14
N PRO A 678 17.04 -41.99 3.75
CA PRO A 678 17.92 -41.28 2.76
C PRO A 678 17.27 -40.76 1.41
N CYS A 679 18.13 -40.39 0.43
CA CYS A 679 17.94 -40.18 -1.03
C CYS A 679 17.39 -38.79 -1.51
N SER A 680 17.81 -38.11 -2.61
CA SER A 680 18.62 -38.32 -3.85
C SER A 680 17.72 -38.14 -5.12
N ALA A 681 18.11 -37.51 -6.26
CA ALA A 681 19.31 -36.73 -6.67
C ALA A 681 19.07 -36.02 -8.05
N THR A 682 20.02 -35.16 -8.52
CA THR A 682 20.24 -34.68 -9.92
C THR A 682 19.14 -33.84 -10.63
N ALA A 683 19.39 -32.96 -11.62
CA ALA A 683 20.59 -32.22 -12.11
C ALA A 683 20.16 -31.06 -13.09
N SER A 684 21.04 -30.09 -13.37
CA SER A 684 20.84 -28.97 -14.35
C SER A 684 21.30 -29.35 -15.78
N PRO A 685 20.97 -28.60 -16.87
CA PRO A 685 21.75 -27.38 -17.23
C PRO A 685 21.11 -26.26 -18.13
N ILE A 686 21.62 -25.02 -17.97
CA ILE A 686 22.03 -24.00 -18.99
C ILE A 686 21.12 -23.66 -20.22
N GLY A 687 20.82 -22.35 -20.44
CA GLY A 687 20.48 -21.80 -21.78
C GLY A 687 19.91 -20.36 -21.85
N ARG A 688 20.47 -19.48 -22.70
CA ARG A 688 20.04 -18.08 -23.03
C ARG A 688 20.78 -17.63 -24.32
N PRO A 689 20.52 -16.46 -24.96
CA PRO A 689 19.29 -15.80 -25.46
C PRO A 689 19.42 -15.67 -27.03
N PRO A 690 19.25 -14.52 -27.75
CA PRO A 690 18.29 -13.40 -27.74
C PRO A 690 17.59 -13.16 -29.12
N SER A 691 16.69 -12.16 -29.22
CA SER A 691 16.18 -11.60 -30.50
C SER A 691 16.06 -10.06 -30.47
N TYR A 692 16.08 -9.43 -31.66
CA TYR A 692 16.24 -7.98 -31.92
C TYR A 692 14.91 -7.21 -32.08
N HIS A 693 14.93 -5.87 -31.96
CA HIS A 693 14.66 -4.92 -33.08
C HIS A 693 14.91 -3.42 -32.74
N ASN A 694 15.33 -2.63 -33.74
CA ASN A 694 15.21 -1.15 -33.79
C ASN A 694 13.83 -0.78 -34.39
N GLY A 695 13.25 0.42 -34.29
CA GLY A 695 13.66 1.69 -33.67
C GLY A 695 13.95 2.81 -34.70
N HIS A 696 13.17 3.91 -34.75
CA HIS A 696 13.44 5.20 -35.45
C HIS A 696 12.47 6.33 -34.99
N HIS A 697 12.71 7.60 -35.36
CA HIS A 697 12.13 8.82 -34.75
C HIS A 697 11.30 9.74 -35.69
N ARG A 698 10.39 10.54 -35.09
CA ARG A 698 9.88 11.93 -35.36
C ARG A 698 9.95 12.53 -36.80
N PRO A 699 8.97 13.38 -37.21
CA PRO A 699 8.71 14.70 -36.60
C PRO A 699 7.22 15.10 -36.41
N PRO A 700 6.90 16.22 -35.73
CA PRO A 700 5.52 16.71 -35.52
C PRO A 700 5.05 17.73 -36.58
N PRO A 701 3.73 17.87 -36.81
CA PRO A 701 3.15 18.95 -37.62
C PRO A 701 2.79 20.20 -36.79
N ALA A 702 2.62 21.33 -37.49
CA ALA A 702 2.17 22.62 -36.97
C ALA A 702 1.02 23.18 -37.88
N PRO A 703 0.43 24.37 -37.63
CA PRO A 703 -1.01 24.57 -37.76
C PRO A 703 -1.54 24.86 -39.17
N HIS A 704 -2.81 24.49 -39.40
CA HIS A 704 -3.62 24.94 -40.53
C HIS A 704 -4.96 25.55 -40.06
N LYS A 705 -5.29 26.72 -40.63
CA LYS A 705 -6.65 27.28 -40.75
C LYS A 705 -7.24 26.69 -42.05
N SER A 706 -8.53 26.59 -42.37
CA SER A 706 -9.86 27.03 -41.86
C SER A 706 -10.92 26.21 -42.67
N PRO A 707 -12.22 26.57 -42.81
CA PRO A 707 -13.12 27.42 -42.00
C PRO A 707 -14.39 26.67 -41.54
N PHE A 708 -15.14 27.24 -40.58
CA PHE A 708 -16.58 27.53 -40.69
C PHE A 708 -17.05 28.16 -39.37
N GLN A 709 -17.42 29.44 -39.41
CA GLN A 709 -17.99 30.13 -38.25
C GLN A 709 -19.51 29.99 -38.30
N SER A 710 -20.10 29.28 -37.33
CA SER A 710 -21.48 29.61 -36.93
C SER A 710 -21.46 30.99 -36.25
N LYS A 711 -22.46 31.82 -36.51
CA LYS A 711 -22.50 33.20 -36.02
C LYS A 711 -23.30 33.28 -34.73
N VAL A 712 -22.82 34.05 -33.76
CA VAL A 712 -23.62 34.45 -32.59
C VAL A 712 -24.85 35.21 -33.09
N ARG A 713 -26.04 34.79 -32.63
CA ARG A 713 -27.33 35.38 -32.97
C ARG A 713 -27.59 36.57 -32.04
N ALA A 714 -27.53 37.79 -32.57
CA ALA A 714 -27.95 38.99 -31.85
C ALA A 714 -29.17 39.60 -32.54
N ALA A 715 -30.19 39.98 -31.78
CA ALA A 715 -31.34 40.68 -32.33
C ALA A 715 -30.91 42.07 -32.86
N PRO A 716 -31.37 42.49 -34.06
CA PRO A 716 -31.13 43.85 -34.53
C PRO A 716 -31.86 44.85 -33.61
N PRO A 717 -31.29 46.04 -33.32
CA PRO A 717 -31.95 47.03 -32.49
C PRO A 717 -33.13 47.68 -33.25
N PRO A 718 -34.27 47.95 -32.58
CA PRO A 718 -35.43 48.57 -33.22
C PRO A 718 -35.12 50.00 -33.71
N PRO A 719 -35.73 50.43 -34.83
CA PRO A 719 -35.37 51.68 -35.50
C PRO A 719 -35.79 52.91 -34.68
N LYS A 720 -34.82 53.75 -34.32
CA LYS A 720 -35.05 54.99 -33.56
C LYS A 720 -35.75 56.05 -34.41
N GLN A 721 -36.83 56.64 -33.88
CA GLN A 721 -37.46 57.81 -34.48
C GLN A 721 -36.57 59.06 -34.31
N HIS A 722 -36.50 59.92 -35.33
CA HIS A 722 -35.71 61.16 -35.30
C HIS A 722 -36.56 62.39 -35.67
N PRO A 723 -36.56 63.45 -34.83
CA PRO A 723 -37.18 64.73 -35.17
C PRO A 723 -36.29 65.63 -36.07
N ARG A 724 -36.85 66.76 -36.51
CA ARG A 724 -36.31 67.64 -37.58
C ARG A 724 -35.11 68.51 -37.17
N GLY A 725 -34.12 68.61 -38.08
CA GLY A 725 -33.88 69.90 -38.79
C GLY A 725 -32.53 70.64 -38.67
N GLN A 726 -31.86 70.81 -39.83
CA GLN A 726 -31.00 71.96 -40.24
C GLN A 726 -29.62 72.19 -39.55
N VAL A 727 -28.56 72.81 -40.15
CA VAL A 727 -28.12 73.06 -41.55
C VAL A 727 -26.61 73.47 -41.56
N LYS A 728 -25.78 72.90 -42.47
CA LYS A 728 -24.41 73.35 -42.92
C LYS A 728 -23.30 73.50 -41.83
N ARG A 729 -22.00 73.33 -42.12
CA ARG A 729 -21.16 73.79 -43.27
C ARG A 729 -20.05 72.76 -43.66
N ARG A 730 -19.18 73.12 -44.62
CA ARG A 730 -18.06 72.31 -45.15
C ARG A 730 -16.69 72.80 -44.65
N GLU A 731 -15.70 71.90 -44.69
CA GLU A 731 -14.26 72.02 -45.07
C GLU A 731 -13.53 70.83 -44.37
N GLU A 732 -12.81 69.87 -44.98
CA GLU A 732 -12.03 69.69 -46.24
C GLU A 732 -10.51 69.99 -46.09
N VAL A 733 -9.68 69.08 -46.64
CA VAL A 733 -8.18 69.11 -46.78
C VAL A 733 -7.31 68.83 -45.53
N GLU A 734 -6.94 67.55 -45.36
CA GLU A 734 -5.56 66.99 -45.44
C GLU A 734 -4.32 67.86 -45.12
N ILE A 735 -3.34 67.29 -44.38
CA ILE A 735 -1.88 67.35 -44.65
C ILE A 735 -1.11 66.39 -43.72
N THR A 736 0.08 65.94 -44.16
CA THR A 736 0.85 64.79 -43.62
C THR A 736 2.27 65.20 -43.19
N LEU A 737 3.01 64.28 -42.56
CA LEU A 737 4.44 64.32 -42.17
C LEU A 737 4.70 64.99 -40.79
N VAL A 738 5.68 64.55 -39.99
CA VAL A 738 6.77 63.55 -40.24
C VAL A 738 6.61 62.34 -39.33
#